data_AF-A0A2K1QP68-F1
#
_entry.id   AF-A0A2K1QP68-F1
#
_cell.length_a   1.000
_cell.length_b   1.000
_cell.length_c   1.000
_cell.angle_alpha   90.00
_cell.angle_beta   90.00
_cell.angle_gamma   90.00
#
_symmetry.space_group_name_H-M   'P 1'
#
loop_
_entity.id
_entity.type
_entity.pdbx_description
1 polymer ?
#
loop_
_entity_poly.entity_id
_entity_poly.type
_entity_poly.pdbx_seq_one_letter_code
_entity_poly.pdbx_strand_id
1 'polypeptide(L)'
;MASEEPKIDPVDHHETHSASDTSSAHNKHDSGPPKGGSFSSKAQAEEWERKKMNAMLANPLRGLSHDKLRAMGRQYATDHALVDPDDIRAFELGAVLAQNPKAYDTVDGLLPEEKEVLRKEVTKRWSQPPLLYLVIVLCSTCAAVQGMDETVVNGAQTFYYPQFGIADKEGPKAARAGWLQGLVNSAPYLCCATIGCWLTIPFNNFFGRRGTIFITCLFSTLACLWQGFTNTWWHMFIARFALGFGIGPKSATVPIYAAECTPPEIRGALVMQWQMWTAFGIMLGYVSDLVFFKVPDPANITGLNWRLMMSSAMLPAVIVCCFVFFVPESPRWYMQKGRHSSAYKSMCRLRYNKVQAARDQFYMFKGLEAEHSIRLGQSKVKEMITVPRNRRALLASEIVMFMQQFCGVNVIAYYSTAVFEESGFSIISALSASLGFGVINFLFAIPAVYTIDTFGRRNLLLTTFPLMAIFLLFTGFSFWIPEGTGRVACVALGIYLFGIVYSPGEGPVPFTYSAEAYPLYIRTYGMSLATATTWFFNFVLSITWPSLLRAFKPQGAFGWYAAWNIIGWWLVLLFLPETRQRSLEELDAVFSVATHKQAAHGLKQIPFFFNKYLFRRDVKLDPLIDFDAAHKEEANLDAMFGD
;
A
#
# COMPACT_ATOMS: atom_id res chain seq x y z
N MET A 1 9.45 -72.98 -12.03
CA MET A 1 8.29 -73.37 -11.20
C MET A 1 7.15 -72.48 -11.64
N ALA A 2 6.49 -72.80 -12.76
CA ALA A 2 5.40 -73.79 -12.89
C ALA A 2 4.14 -73.23 -12.19
N SER A 3 3.21 -72.63 -12.97
CA SER A 3 1.98 -73.28 -13.50
C SER A 3 0.88 -73.25 -12.41
N GLU A 4 -0.43 -73.08 -12.62
CA GLU A 4 -1.35 -73.38 -13.70
C GLU A 4 -2.72 -72.75 -13.29
N GLU A 5 -3.53 -72.36 -14.28
CA GLU A 5 -5.01 -72.23 -14.22
C GLU A 5 -5.70 -73.61 -13.97
N PRO A 6 -7.05 -73.79 -14.06
CA PRO A 6 -8.25 -73.07 -13.60
C PRO A 6 -9.31 -74.06 -13.00
N LYS A 7 -10.56 -73.60 -12.69
CA LYS A 7 -11.90 -74.29 -12.80
C LYS A 7 -12.90 -73.79 -11.73
N ILE A 8 -13.99 -73.10 -12.08
CA ILE A 8 -15.35 -73.55 -12.49
C ILE A 8 -16.21 -74.13 -11.34
N ASP A 9 -17.29 -73.39 -11.04
CA ASP A 9 -18.51 -73.58 -10.21
C ASP A 9 -19.26 -74.93 -10.39
N PRO A 10 -20.16 -75.40 -9.46
CA PRO A 10 -21.53 -74.82 -9.27
C PRO A 10 -22.25 -74.94 -7.88
N VAL A 11 -23.15 -73.98 -7.60
CA VAL A 11 -24.57 -74.05 -7.09
C VAL A 11 -24.80 -74.76 -5.71
N ASP A 12 -25.42 -74.20 -4.66
CA ASP A 12 -26.77 -73.59 -4.55
C ASP A 12 -27.04 -72.90 -3.18
N HIS A 13 -28.08 -72.03 -3.19
CA HIS A 13 -29.00 -71.60 -2.12
C HIS A 13 -28.70 -70.54 -1.01
N HIS A 14 -29.73 -69.66 -0.90
CA HIS A 14 -30.23 -68.79 0.18
C HIS A 14 -29.81 -67.31 0.28
N GLU A 15 -30.73 -66.46 -0.21
CA GLU A 15 -31.35 -65.27 0.43
C GLU A 15 -30.53 -64.43 1.43
N THR A 16 -30.26 -63.16 1.09
CA THR A 16 -31.00 -61.97 1.61
C THR A 16 -30.21 -60.65 1.43
N HIS A 17 -30.96 -59.62 1.03
CA HIS A 17 -30.79 -58.17 1.28
C HIS A 17 -29.66 -57.32 0.64
N SER A 18 -30.16 -56.37 -0.16
CA SER A 18 -29.80 -54.94 -0.24
C SER A 18 -28.81 -54.45 -1.32
N ALA A 19 -29.45 -53.98 -2.42
CA ALA A 19 -29.25 -52.69 -3.10
C ALA A 19 -27.84 -52.07 -3.22
N SER A 20 -27.29 -52.12 -4.43
CA SER A 20 -26.76 -50.94 -5.13
C SER A 20 -26.45 -51.29 -6.59
N ASP A 21 -27.25 -50.78 -7.53
CA ASP A 21 -26.93 -50.85 -8.96
C ASP A 21 -26.30 -49.54 -9.42
N THR A 22 -25.06 -49.67 -9.87
CA THR A 22 -24.33 -48.77 -10.74
C THR A 22 -24.82 -48.87 -12.18
N SER A 23 -24.95 -47.74 -12.88
CA SER A 23 -24.67 -47.63 -14.33
C SER A 23 -24.80 -46.15 -14.71
N SER A 24 -23.69 -45.45 -14.95
CA SER A 24 -23.02 -45.32 -16.26
C SER A 24 -23.87 -44.59 -17.30
N ALA A 25 -23.39 -43.41 -17.73
CA ALA A 25 -23.26 -43.03 -19.14
C ALA A 25 -22.91 -41.54 -19.26
N HIS A 26 -22.02 -41.26 -20.21
CA HIS A 26 -21.71 -39.95 -20.76
C HIS A 26 -22.91 -39.02 -20.90
N ASN A 27 -22.70 -37.72 -20.67
CA ASN A 27 -23.55 -36.72 -21.28
C ASN A 27 -22.75 -35.66 -22.03
N LYS A 28 -23.12 -35.53 -23.30
CA LYS A 28 -22.63 -34.59 -24.30
C LYS A 28 -23.07 -33.17 -23.96
N HIS A 29 -22.31 -32.23 -24.50
CA HIS A 29 -22.66 -30.82 -24.67
C HIS A 29 -24.14 -30.63 -25.07
N ASP A 30 -24.84 -29.78 -24.33
CA ASP A 30 -26.07 -29.15 -24.79
C ASP A 30 -25.97 -27.64 -24.51
N SER A 31 -25.91 -26.87 -25.57
CA SER A 31 -25.79 -25.42 -25.60
C SER A 31 -27.12 -24.84 -26.11
N GLY A 32 -27.92 -24.32 -25.20
CA GLY A 32 -29.13 -23.55 -25.48
C GLY A 32 -29.74 -23.01 -24.17
N PRO A 33 -30.46 -21.87 -24.19
CA PRO A 33 -31.07 -21.33 -22.98
C PRO A 33 -32.24 -22.23 -22.56
N PRO A 34 -32.52 -22.39 -21.26
CA PRO A 34 -33.76 -23.02 -20.84
C PRO A 34 -34.91 -22.07 -21.17
N LYS A 35 -35.57 -22.32 -22.30
CA LYS A 35 -36.87 -21.73 -22.60
C LYS A 35 -37.86 -22.22 -21.55
N GLY A 36 -38.37 -21.30 -20.75
CA GLY A 36 -39.49 -21.56 -19.84
C GLY A 36 -39.12 -22.41 -18.62
N GLY A 37 -38.29 -21.88 -17.73
CA GLY A 37 -38.05 -22.47 -16.42
C GLY A 37 -38.15 -21.41 -15.33
N SER A 38 -39.21 -21.46 -14.54
CA SER A 38 -39.32 -20.76 -13.25
C SER A 38 -37.99 -20.88 -12.49
N PHE A 39 -37.38 -19.76 -12.11
CA PHE A 39 -36.16 -19.74 -11.30
C PHE A 39 -36.32 -20.65 -10.08
N SER A 40 -35.55 -21.73 -10.05
CA SER A 40 -35.49 -22.64 -8.90
C SER A 40 -34.69 -21.96 -7.80
N SER A 41 -35.42 -21.37 -6.84
CA SER A 41 -34.97 -20.60 -5.68
C SER A 41 -34.72 -19.10 -5.91
N LYS A 42 -35.32 -18.28 -5.01
CA LYS A 42 -35.08 -16.84 -4.88
C LYS A 42 -33.58 -16.50 -4.76
N ALA A 43 -32.79 -17.38 -4.15
CA ALA A 43 -31.35 -17.17 -3.97
C ALA A 43 -30.58 -17.11 -5.30
N GLN A 44 -30.95 -17.96 -6.29
CA GLN A 44 -30.30 -17.94 -7.61
C GLN A 44 -30.71 -16.70 -8.44
N ALA A 45 -31.97 -16.27 -8.32
CA ALA A 45 -32.44 -15.03 -8.96
C ALA A 45 -31.82 -13.78 -8.32
N GLU A 46 -31.69 -13.74 -6.99
CA GLU A 46 -31.01 -12.65 -6.26
C GLU A 46 -29.50 -12.62 -6.54
N GLU A 47 -28.86 -13.78 -6.70
CA GLU A 47 -27.46 -13.89 -7.09
C GLU A 47 -27.23 -13.47 -8.54
N TRP A 48 -28.15 -13.79 -9.45
CA TRP A 48 -28.14 -13.34 -10.84
C TRP A 48 -28.32 -11.82 -10.95
N GLU A 49 -29.30 -11.24 -10.24
CA GLU A 49 -29.51 -9.79 -10.19
C GLU A 49 -28.33 -9.06 -9.53
N ARG A 50 -27.71 -9.65 -8.49
CA ARG A 50 -26.45 -9.13 -7.93
C ARG A 50 -25.30 -9.19 -8.93
N LYS A 51 -25.13 -10.30 -9.65
CA LYS A 51 -24.10 -10.44 -10.69
C LYS A 51 -24.32 -9.44 -11.82
N LYS A 52 -25.56 -9.23 -12.25
CA LYS A 52 -25.95 -8.25 -13.26
C LYS A 52 -25.72 -6.81 -12.80
N MET A 53 -26.13 -6.46 -11.58
CA MET A 53 -25.79 -5.14 -10.99
C MET A 53 -24.28 -4.95 -10.86
N ASN A 54 -23.54 -5.97 -10.40
CA ASN A 54 -22.09 -5.90 -10.28
C ASN A 54 -21.40 -5.78 -11.65
N ALA A 55 -21.90 -6.44 -12.69
CA ALA A 55 -21.39 -6.32 -14.07
C ALA A 55 -21.74 -4.97 -14.71
N MET A 56 -22.91 -4.42 -14.39
CA MET A 56 -23.34 -3.08 -14.82
C MET A 56 -22.58 -1.97 -14.06
N LEU A 57 -22.17 -2.23 -12.82
CA LEU A 57 -21.21 -1.43 -12.07
C LEU A 57 -19.78 -1.58 -12.62
N ALA A 58 -19.41 -2.74 -13.16
CA ALA A 58 -18.09 -3.04 -13.70
C ALA A 58 -17.76 -2.26 -14.98
N ASN A 59 -18.77 -2.00 -15.82
CA ASN A 59 -18.66 -1.06 -16.93
C ASN A 59 -20.03 -0.45 -17.22
N PRO A 60 -20.31 0.77 -16.74
CA PRO A 60 -21.62 1.42 -16.92
C PRO A 60 -21.92 1.76 -18.39
N LEU A 61 -20.93 1.59 -19.28
CA LEU A 61 -21.03 1.83 -20.71
C LEU A 61 -21.29 0.54 -21.50
N ARG A 62 -21.35 -0.64 -20.86
CA ARG A 62 -21.55 -1.95 -21.52
C ARG A 62 -22.92 -2.03 -22.20
N GLY A 63 -22.96 -2.58 -23.42
CA GLY A 63 -24.19 -2.78 -24.20
C GLY A 63 -24.74 -1.53 -24.89
N LEU A 64 -24.02 -0.40 -24.86
CA LEU A 64 -24.37 0.80 -25.62
C LEU A 64 -23.70 0.77 -27.00
N SER A 65 -24.43 1.16 -28.05
CA SER A 65 -23.89 1.27 -29.40
C SER A 65 -22.84 2.39 -29.50
N HIS A 66 -21.90 2.26 -30.44
CA HIS A 66 -20.86 3.28 -30.67
C HIS A 66 -21.47 4.68 -30.93
N ASP A 67 -22.56 4.76 -31.68
CA ASP A 67 -23.24 6.03 -31.95
C ASP A 67 -23.83 6.67 -30.69
N LYS A 68 -24.41 5.86 -29.81
CA LYS A 68 -24.94 6.33 -28.52
C LYS A 68 -23.82 6.80 -27.59
N LEU A 69 -22.69 6.09 -27.56
CA LEU A 69 -21.52 6.50 -26.80
C LEU A 69 -20.91 7.80 -27.31
N ARG A 70 -20.78 7.97 -28.63
CA ARG A 70 -20.34 9.23 -29.24
C ARG A 70 -21.27 10.38 -28.87
N ALA A 71 -22.59 10.17 -28.97
CA ALA A 71 -23.57 11.17 -28.58
C ALA A 71 -23.43 11.57 -27.08
N MET A 72 -23.23 10.59 -26.19
CA MET A 72 -22.99 10.84 -24.77
C MET A 72 -21.69 11.61 -24.52
N GLY A 73 -20.61 11.29 -25.25
CA GLY A 73 -19.35 12.02 -25.18
C GLY A 73 -19.48 13.47 -25.64
N ARG A 74 -20.17 13.70 -26.77
CA ARG A 74 -20.48 15.05 -27.28
C ARG A 74 -21.33 15.84 -26.28
N GLN A 75 -22.36 15.22 -25.73
CA GLN A 75 -23.23 15.83 -24.73
C GLN A 75 -22.40 16.23 -23.49
N TYR A 76 -21.56 15.33 -22.98
CA TYR A 76 -20.67 15.62 -21.86
C TYR A 76 -19.74 16.82 -22.12
N ALA A 77 -19.13 16.88 -23.30
CA ALA A 77 -18.27 18.01 -23.69
C ALA A 77 -19.07 19.33 -23.71
N THR A 78 -20.29 19.29 -24.26
CA THR A 78 -21.17 20.46 -24.36
C THR A 78 -21.64 20.93 -22.98
N ASP A 79 -22.14 20.02 -22.14
CA ASP A 79 -22.67 20.30 -20.80
C ASP A 79 -21.62 20.89 -19.84
N HIS A 80 -20.34 20.63 -20.11
CA HIS A 80 -19.22 21.07 -19.28
C HIS A 80 -18.33 22.14 -19.93
N ALA A 81 -18.86 22.86 -20.92
CA ALA A 81 -18.23 24.00 -21.57
C ALA A 81 -16.85 23.68 -22.19
N LEU A 82 -16.70 22.50 -22.78
CA LEU A 82 -15.59 22.12 -23.63
C LEU A 82 -16.00 22.39 -25.09
N VAL A 83 -15.78 23.64 -25.53
CA VAL A 83 -16.35 24.19 -26.77
C VAL A 83 -15.42 24.01 -27.99
N ASP A 84 -14.16 23.62 -27.78
CA ASP A 84 -13.22 23.37 -28.86
C ASP A 84 -13.68 22.15 -29.69
N PRO A 85 -13.87 22.27 -31.02
CA PRO A 85 -14.25 21.16 -31.89
C PRO A 85 -13.34 19.93 -31.74
N ASP A 86 -12.04 20.14 -31.50
CA ASP A 86 -11.09 19.04 -31.28
C ASP A 86 -11.34 18.31 -29.97
N ASP A 87 -11.75 19.03 -28.93
CA ASP A 87 -12.07 18.46 -27.62
C ASP A 87 -13.39 17.68 -27.71
N ILE A 88 -14.39 18.21 -28.43
CA ILE A 88 -15.65 17.50 -28.67
C ILE A 88 -15.39 16.18 -29.42
N ARG A 89 -14.58 16.21 -30.49
CA ARG A 89 -14.14 14.98 -31.20
C ARG A 89 -13.43 14.02 -30.25
N ALA A 90 -12.55 14.54 -29.41
CA ALA A 90 -11.82 13.72 -28.45
C ALA A 90 -12.75 13.02 -27.44
N PHE A 91 -13.81 13.69 -26.97
CA PHE A 91 -14.80 13.09 -26.08
C PHE A 91 -15.74 12.11 -26.77
N GLU A 92 -16.10 12.32 -28.03
CA GLU A 92 -16.86 11.34 -28.82
C GLU A 92 -16.09 10.02 -28.95
N LEU A 93 -14.83 10.09 -29.37
CA LEU A 93 -13.96 8.93 -29.52
C LEU A 93 -13.59 8.34 -28.16
N GLY A 94 -13.32 9.20 -27.17
CA GLY A 94 -12.98 8.81 -25.81
C GLY A 94 -14.10 8.04 -25.12
N ALA A 95 -15.37 8.40 -25.35
CA ALA A 95 -16.52 7.68 -24.79
C ALA A 95 -16.66 6.26 -25.34
N VAL A 96 -16.37 6.05 -26.63
CA VAL A 96 -16.32 4.71 -27.25
C VAL A 96 -15.16 3.91 -26.66
N LEU A 97 -13.97 4.51 -26.59
CA LEU A 97 -12.78 3.87 -26.02
C LEU A 97 -12.92 3.56 -24.52
N ALA A 98 -13.75 4.30 -23.78
CA ALA A 98 -14.00 4.06 -22.37
C ALA A 98 -14.83 2.77 -22.15
N GLN A 99 -15.61 2.34 -23.14
CA GLN A 99 -16.33 1.07 -23.09
C GLN A 99 -15.37 -0.12 -23.26
N ASN A 100 -14.45 -0.09 -24.23
CA ASN A 100 -13.45 -1.14 -24.40
C ASN A 100 -12.09 -0.54 -24.83
N PRO A 101 -11.19 -0.27 -23.88
CA PRO A 101 -9.88 0.34 -24.17
C PRO A 101 -8.98 -0.51 -25.07
N LYS A 102 -9.17 -1.84 -25.09
CA LYS A 102 -8.33 -2.78 -25.86
C LYS A 102 -8.79 -2.92 -27.31
N ALA A 103 -10.06 -2.61 -27.61
CA ALA A 103 -10.61 -2.65 -28.96
C ALA A 103 -10.42 -1.31 -29.70
N TYR A 104 -9.27 -0.66 -29.56
CA TYR A 104 -9.03 0.63 -30.22
C TYR A 104 -9.00 0.53 -31.75
N ASP A 105 -8.69 -0.65 -32.31
CA ASP A 105 -8.67 -0.86 -33.76
C ASP A 105 -10.06 -0.82 -34.40
N THR A 106 -11.13 -1.10 -33.64
CA THR A 106 -12.52 -1.10 -34.11
C THR A 106 -13.21 0.28 -34.01
N VAL A 107 -12.51 1.29 -33.50
CA VAL A 107 -13.04 2.65 -33.36
C VAL A 107 -12.72 3.47 -34.60
N ASP A 108 -13.75 3.75 -35.40
CA ASP A 108 -13.63 4.63 -36.57
C ASP A 108 -13.31 6.08 -36.15
N GLY A 109 -12.56 6.81 -36.96
CA GLY A 109 -12.25 8.24 -36.73
C GLY A 109 -11.02 8.54 -35.86
N LEU A 110 -10.30 7.52 -35.39
CA LEU A 110 -8.98 7.67 -34.77
C LEU A 110 -7.89 7.94 -35.82
N LEU A 111 -7.08 8.97 -35.62
CA LEU A 111 -5.92 9.25 -36.47
C LEU A 111 -4.82 8.19 -36.24
N PRO A 112 -3.94 7.94 -37.21
CA PRO A 112 -2.87 6.93 -37.09
C PRO A 112 -1.96 7.14 -35.87
N GLU A 113 -1.65 8.40 -35.55
CA GLU A 113 -0.85 8.76 -34.38
C GLU A 113 -1.55 8.40 -33.06
N GLU A 114 -2.87 8.55 -32.99
CA GLU A 114 -3.69 8.23 -31.82
C GLU A 114 -3.76 6.73 -31.61
N LYS A 115 -3.91 5.95 -32.69
CA LYS A 115 -3.85 4.49 -32.66
C LYS A 115 -2.49 3.99 -32.18
N GLU A 116 -1.40 4.62 -32.63
CA GLU A 116 -0.05 4.25 -32.19
C GLU A 116 0.19 4.57 -30.71
N VAL A 117 -0.34 5.68 -30.18
CA VAL A 117 -0.28 5.98 -28.74
C VAL A 117 -1.06 4.94 -27.92
N LEU A 118 -2.26 4.56 -28.35
CA LEU A 118 -3.07 3.53 -27.69
C LEU A 118 -2.41 2.14 -27.77
N ARG A 119 -1.78 1.81 -28.90
CA ARG A 119 -0.97 0.58 -29.04
C ARG A 119 0.24 0.59 -28.11
N LYS A 120 0.92 1.73 -27.97
CA LYS A 120 2.06 1.90 -27.05
C LYS A 120 1.67 1.76 -25.59
N GLU A 121 0.44 2.12 -25.22
CA GLU A 121 -0.09 1.93 -23.86
C GLU A 121 -0.09 0.44 -23.46
N VAL A 122 -0.49 -0.44 -24.39
CA VAL A 122 -0.52 -1.89 -24.19
C VAL A 122 0.88 -2.52 -24.33
N THR A 123 1.62 -2.16 -25.38
CA THR A 123 2.92 -2.79 -25.68
C THR A 123 4.06 -2.28 -24.80
N LYS A 124 4.01 -1.01 -24.36
CA LYS A 124 5.02 -0.34 -23.54
C LYS A 124 4.37 0.42 -22.38
N ARG A 125 3.85 -0.33 -21.39
CA ARG A 125 3.18 0.20 -20.19
C ARG A 125 3.94 1.31 -19.43
N TRP A 126 5.28 1.30 -19.46
CA TRP A 126 6.16 2.29 -18.82
C TRP A 126 6.44 3.53 -19.69
N SER A 127 5.89 3.62 -20.90
CA SER A 127 6.02 4.82 -21.71
C SER A 127 4.96 5.82 -21.27
N GLN A 128 5.34 6.80 -20.45
CA GLN A 128 4.43 7.84 -19.92
C GLN A 128 5.05 9.24 -20.06
N PRO A 129 4.22 10.31 -20.13
CA PRO A 129 4.73 11.67 -20.26
C PRO A 129 5.71 12.03 -19.14
N PRO A 130 6.77 12.82 -19.41
CA PRO A 130 7.77 13.19 -18.40
C PRO A 130 7.16 13.95 -17.22
N LEU A 131 6.07 14.69 -17.45
CA LEU A 131 5.35 15.39 -16.39
C LEU A 131 4.69 14.42 -15.40
N LEU A 132 4.21 13.26 -15.85
CA LEU A 132 3.68 12.23 -14.94
C LEU A 132 4.79 11.72 -14.03
N TYR A 133 5.97 11.44 -14.58
CA TYR A 133 7.12 11.04 -13.78
C TYR A 133 7.56 12.13 -12.79
N LEU A 134 7.50 13.41 -13.18
CA LEU A 134 7.76 14.52 -12.28
C LEU A 134 6.76 14.54 -11.10
N VAL A 135 5.46 14.31 -11.37
CA VAL A 135 4.44 14.16 -10.31
C VAL A 135 4.85 13.05 -9.34
N ILE A 136 5.21 11.87 -9.85
CA ILE A 136 5.60 10.75 -9.01
C ILE A 136 6.88 11.02 -8.22
N VAL A 137 7.90 11.63 -8.82
CA VAL A 137 9.15 11.99 -8.13
C VAL A 137 8.87 12.99 -7.00
N LEU A 138 8.03 14.00 -7.23
CA LEU A 138 7.67 14.98 -6.19
C LEU A 138 6.83 14.36 -5.08
N CYS A 139 5.84 13.55 -5.43
CA CYS A 139 5.07 12.75 -4.48
C CYS A 139 6.02 11.91 -3.61
N SER A 140 6.94 11.20 -4.23
CA SER A 140 7.79 10.28 -3.49
C SER A 140 8.85 11.00 -2.66
N THR A 141 9.34 12.15 -3.11
CA THR A 141 10.23 13.02 -2.29
C THR A 141 9.56 13.49 -0.99
N CYS A 142 8.22 13.62 -0.96
CA CYS A 142 7.48 13.90 0.28
C CYS A 142 7.65 12.78 1.33
N ALA A 143 7.77 11.53 0.88
CA ALA A 143 8.01 10.36 1.72
C ALA A 143 9.45 10.35 2.25
N ALA A 144 10.43 10.81 1.46
CA ALA A 144 11.81 10.92 1.89
C ALA A 144 11.99 11.84 3.11
N VAL A 145 11.19 12.91 3.22
CA VAL A 145 11.19 13.80 4.42
C VAL A 145 10.89 13.01 5.68
N GLN A 146 9.93 12.07 5.61
CA GLN A 146 9.55 11.25 6.75
C GLN A 146 10.71 10.33 7.14
N GLY A 147 11.21 9.51 6.21
CA GLY A 147 12.28 8.57 6.51
C GLY A 147 13.56 9.25 7.00
N MET A 148 13.84 10.46 6.50
CA MET A 148 14.98 11.25 6.93
C MET A 148 14.82 11.75 8.37
N ASP A 149 13.66 12.28 8.76
CA ASP A 149 13.42 12.65 10.17
C ASP A 149 13.51 11.43 11.11
N GLU A 150 13.01 10.27 10.67
CA GLU A 150 13.07 9.03 11.46
C GLU A 150 14.50 8.66 11.84
N THR A 151 15.45 8.81 10.91
CA THR A 151 16.82 8.35 11.10
C THR A 151 17.77 9.43 11.57
N VAL A 152 17.55 10.69 11.25
CA VAL A 152 18.35 11.81 11.80
C VAL A 152 18.28 11.85 13.33
N VAL A 153 17.12 11.50 13.89
CA VAL A 153 16.94 11.38 15.35
C VAL A 153 17.84 10.29 15.93
N ASN A 154 18.10 9.22 15.16
CA ASN A 154 18.90 8.08 15.61
C ASN A 154 20.32 8.48 16.03
N GLY A 155 21.00 9.33 15.23
CA GLY A 155 22.31 9.85 15.59
C GLY A 155 22.26 11.08 16.47
N ALA A 156 21.31 12.00 16.25
CA ALA A 156 21.20 13.22 17.03
C ALA A 156 20.91 12.94 18.53
N GLN A 157 20.11 11.92 18.84
CA GLN A 157 19.71 11.60 20.21
C GLN A 157 20.88 11.24 21.13
N THR A 158 21.95 10.67 20.58
CA THR A 158 23.18 10.35 21.33
C THR A 158 23.82 11.60 21.93
N PHE A 159 23.61 12.77 21.31
CA PHE A 159 24.16 14.06 21.75
C PHE A 159 23.18 14.90 22.57
N TYR A 160 21.93 15.05 22.12
CA TYR A 160 21.00 15.97 22.79
C TYR A 160 20.39 15.38 24.07
N TYR A 161 20.35 14.05 24.26
CA TYR A 161 19.89 13.46 25.52
C TYR A 161 20.74 13.88 26.72
N PRO A 162 22.09 13.79 26.67
CA PRO A 162 22.94 14.35 27.73
C PRO A 162 22.75 15.85 27.92
N GLN A 163 22.70 16.62 26.83
CA GLN A 163 22.59 18.08 26.88
C GLN A 163 21.27 18.56 27.53
N PHE A 164 20.17 17.84 27.31
CA PHE A 164 18.87 18.14 27.92
C PHE A 164 18.68 17.53 29.32
N GLY A 165 19.68 16.81 29.84
CA GLY A 165 19.62 16.17 31.16
C GLY A 165 18.62 15.01 31.21
N ILE A 166 18.41 14.31 30.09
CA ILE A 166 17.51 13.15 29.99
C ILE A 166 18.24 11.86 29.60
N ALA A 167 19.56 11.78 29.82
CA ALA A 167 20.39 10.62 29.50
C ALA A 167 20.60 9.63 30.66
N ASP A 168 19.91 9.80 31.80
CA ASP A 168 20.10 8.95 32.98
C ASP A 168 19.80 7.47 32.64
N LYS A 169 20.83 6.63 32.62
CA LYS A 169 20.72 5.18 32.35
C LYS A 169 20.48 4.35 33.61
N GLU A 170 20.92 4.83 34.77
CA GLU A 170 20.88 4.12 36.06
C GLU A 170 20.26 4.98 37.19
N GLY A 171 19.73 4.30 38.23
CA GLY A 171 19.13 4.95 39.40
C GLY A 171 17.62 5.28 39.29
N PRO A 172 17.04 5.96 40.29
CA PRO A 172 15.59 6.19 40.38
C PRO A 172 15.03 7.08 39.26
N LYS A 173 15.89 7.85 38.57
CA LYS A 173 15.50 8.72 37.45
C LYS A 173 15.53 8.01 36.09
N ALA A 174 16.15 6.84 35.99
CA ALA A 174 16.34 6.14 34.71
C ALA A 174 15.02 5.71 34.05
N ALA A 175 14.02 5.33 34.85
CA ALA A 175 12.67 5.04 34.37
C ALA A 175 12.06 6.28 33.71
N ARG A 176 12.09 7.43 34.40
CA ARG A 176 11.58 8.70 33.90
C ARG A 176 12.32 9.16 32.65
N ALA A 177 13.65 9.06 32.63
CA ALA A 177 14.47 9.43 31.47
C ALA A 177 14.09 8.62 30.22
N GLY A 178 13.94 7.30 30.34
CA GLY A 178 13.52 6.44 29.22
C GLY A 178 12.15 6.81 28.64
N TRP A 179 11.17 7.12 29.49
CA TRP A 179 9.86 7.59 29.04
C TRP A 179 9.93 8.96 28.36
N LEU A 180 10.76 9.89 28.86
CA LEU A 180 10.96 11.21 28.25
C LEU A 180 11.67 11.11 26.89
N GLN A 181 12.72 10.28 26.79
CA GLN A 181 13.42 10.00 25.53
C GLN A 181 12.44 9.48 24.48
N GLY A 182 11.67 8.45 24.84
CA GLY A 182 10.64 7.87 23.99
C GLY A 182 9.56 8.88 23.59
N LEU A 183 9.12 9.74 24.52
CA LEU A 183 8.12 10.77 24.28
C LEU A 183 8.61 11.85 23.30
N VAL A 184 9.85 12.32 23.45
CA VAL A 184 10.45 13.34 22.57
C VAL A 184 10.61 12.79 21.15
N ASN A 185 11.13 11.56 21.00
CA ASN A 185 11.32 10.94 19.69
C ASN A 185 9.98 10.71 18.97
N SER A 186 8.96 10.26 19.72
CA SER A 186 7.65 9.87 19.20
C SER A 186 6.67 11.03 18.99
N ALA A 187 7.03 12.26 19.39
CA ALA A 187 6.17 13.44 19.34
C ALA A 187 5.52 13.73 17.97
N PRO A 188 6.22 13.60 16.80
CA PRO A 188 5.57 13.83 15.50
C PRO A 188 4.44 12.83 15.24
N TYR A 189 4.62 11.58 15.66
CA TYR A 189 3.66 10.50 15.43
C TYR A 189 2.44 10.61 16.35
N LEU A 190 2.63 11.10 17.58
CA LEU A 190 1.52 11.47 18.46
C LEU A 190 0.62 12.51 17.79
N CYS A 191 1.21 13.56 17.23
CA CYS A 191 0.47 14.57 16.47
C CYS A 191 -0.21 13.96 15.24
N CYS A 192 0.49 13.12 14.46
CA CYS A 192 -0.09 12.45 13.30
C CYS A 192 -1.32 11.61 13.64
N ALA A 193 -1.24 10.79 14.70
CA ALA A 193 -2.31 9.90 15.11
C ALA A 193 -3.55 10.65 15.62
N THR A 194 -3.34 11.73 16.38
CA THR A 194 -4.41 12.46 17.07
C THR A 194 -5.05 13.54 16.21
N ILE A 195 -4.27 14.28 15.43
CA ILE A 195 -4.74 15.47 14.69
C ILE A 195 -4.32 15.44 13.22
N GLY A 196 -3.03 15.18 12.95
CA GLY A 196 -2.44 15.33 11.62
C GLY A 196 -3.15 14.52 10.52
N CYS A 197 -3.42 13.23 10.73
CA CYS A 197 -4.09 12.41 9.73
C CYS A 197 -5.54 12.85 9.47
N TRP A 198 -6.22 13.41 10.47
CA TRP A 198 -7.61 13.85 10.37
C TRP A 198 -7.74 15.17 9.61
N LEU A 199 -6.70 16.01 9.64
CA LEU A 199 -6.62 17.24 8.84
C LEU A 199 -6.51 16.98 7.33
N THR A 200 -6.20 15.75 6.91
CA THR A 200 -6.19 15.33 5.49
C THR A 200 -7.49 15.70 4.78
N ILE A 201 -8.63 15.50 5.43
CA ILE A 201 -9.95 15.71 4.81
C ILE A 201 -10.21 17.20 4.54
N PRO A 202 -10.18 18.10 5.55
CA PRO A 202 -10.39 19.51 5.30
C PRO A 202 -9.32 20.09 4.37
N PHE A 203 -8.05 19.71 4.52
CA PHE A 203 -6.98 20.27 3.68
C PHE A 203 -7.18 19.91 2.21
N ASN A 204 -7.47 18.64 1.91
CA ASN A 204 -7.75 18.22 0.55
C ASN A 204 -9.02 18.86 -0.01
N ASN A 205 -10.04 19.08 0.83
CA ASN A 205 -11.28 19.71 0.37
C ASN A 205 -11.12 21.20 0.05
N PHE A 206 -10.30 21.93 0.81
CA PHE A 206 -10.12 23.38 0.64
C PHE A 206 -8.97 23.74 -0.32
N PHE A 207 -7.81 23.09 -0.20
CA PHE A 207 -6.58 23.47 -0.90
C PHE A 207 -6.25 22.58 -2.11
N GLY A 208 -7.00 21.50 -2.34
CA GLY A 208 -6.66 20.50 -3.35
C GLY A 208 -5.52 19.59 -2.89
N ARG A 209 -5.13 18.63 -3.75
CA ARG A 209 -4.04 17.69 -3.42
C ARG A 209 -2.70 18.40 -3.45
N ARG A 210 -2.46 19.16 -4.53
CA ARG A 210 -1.21 19.92 -4.73
C ARG A 210 -1.01 20.98 -3.65
N GLY A 211 -2.06 21.74 -3.32
CA GLY A 211 -1.99 22.76 -2.27
C GLY A 211 -1.73 22.17 -0.88
N THR A 212 -2.36 21.03 -0.57
CA THR A 212 -2.12 20.29 0.68
C THR A 212 -0.67 19.83 0.79
N ILE A 213 -0.08 19.31 -0.30
CA ILE A 213 1.34 18.89 -0.32
C ILE A 213 2.26 20.09 -0.07
N PHE A 214 2.01 21.24 -0.69
CA PHE A 214 2.82 22.45 -0.47
C PHE A 214 2.78 22.91 1.00
N ILE A 215 1.58 23.07 1.56
CA ILE A 215 1.39 23.56 2.94
C ILE A 215 2.05 22.61 3.94
N THR A 216 1.85 21.30 3.77
CA THR A 216 2.43 20.29 4.67
C THR A 216 3.95 20.22 4.58
N CYS A 217 4.53 20.32 3.38
CA CYS A 217 5.98 20.39 3.21
C CYS A 217 6.57 21.68 3.79
N LEU A 218 5.85 22.81 3.70
CA LEU A 218 6.26 24.05 4.34
C LEU A 218 6.28 23.91 5.87
N PHE A 219 5.23 23.33 6.46
CA PHE A 219 5.22 23.00 7.88
C PHE A 219 6.36 22.06 8.28
N SER A 220 6.63 21.00 7.50
CA SER A 220 7.76 20.11 7.75
C SER A 220 9.10 20.86 7.68
N THR A 221 9.29 21.72 6.69
CA THR A 221 10.53 22.52 6.54
C THR A 221 10.77 23.39 7.77
N LEU A 222 9.76 24.16 8.17
CA LEU A 222 9.85 25.06 9.33
C LEU A 222 10.05 24.28 10.63
N ALA A 223 9.36 23.14 10.81
CA ALA A 223 9.49 22.33 12.00
C ALA A 223 10.87 21.64 12.09
N CYS A 224 11.42 21.13 10.99
CA CYS A 224 12.78 20.56 10.96
C CYS A 224 13.83 21.63 11.29
N LEU A 225 13.73 22.82 10.68
CA LEU A 225 14.60 23.94 11.02
C LEU A 225 14.45 24.35 12.50
N TRP A 226 13.23 24.40 13.02
CA TRP A 226 12.95 24.79 14.40
C TRP A 226 13.59 23.85 15.42
N GLN A 227 13.65 22.55 15.14
CA GLN A 227 14.27 21.56 16.04
C GLN A 227 15.76 21.89 16.32
N GLY A 228 16.48 22.45 15.35
CA GLY A 228 17.87 22.88 15.51
C GLY A 228 18.07 24.05 16.48
N PHE A 229 17.02 24.81 16.82
CA PHE A 229 17.10 25.96 17.74
C PHE A 229 16.62 25.64 19.16
N THR A 230 16.36 24.37 19.47
CA THR A 230 15.82 23.98 20.77
C THR A 230 16.91 23.86 21.83
N ASN A 231 16.58 24.19 23.08
CA ASN A 231 17.54 24.17 24.22
C ASN A 231 17.08 23.32 25.40
N THR A 232 15.86 22.78 25.35
CA THR A 232 15.25 21.99 26.42
C THR A 232 14.40 20.88 25.81
N TRP A 233 14.18 19.80 26.55
CA TRP A 233 13.45 18.64 26.02
C TRP A 233 11.97 18.96 25.70
N TRP A 234 11.30 19.81 26.48
CA TRP A 234 9.91 20.22 26.19
C TRP A 234 9.83 21.11 24.94
N HIS A 235 10.84 21.95 24.71
CA HIS A 235 10.92 22.76 23.49
C HIS A 235 11.17 21.87 22.26
N MET A 236 12.05 20.87 22.37
CA MET A 236 12.24 19.84 21.35
C MET A 236 10.95 19.05 21.08
N PHE A 237 10.24 18.65 22.14
CA PHE A 237 8.96 17.97 22.03
C PHE A 237 7.94 18.80 21.23
N ILE A 238 7.80 20.09 21.52
CA ILE A 238 6.86 20.98 20.81
C ILE A 238 7.24 21.11 19.33
N ALA A 239 8.53 21.31 19.02
CA ALA A 239 8.99 21.42 17.65
C ALA A 239 8.75 20.12 16.85
N ARG A 240 9.00 18.97 17.46
CA ARG A 240 8.72 17.65 16.88
C ARG A 240 7.22 17.35 16.77
N PHE A 241 6.42 17.75 17.76
CA PHE A 241 4.97 17.65 17.68
C PHE A 241 4.44 18.47 16.48
N ALA A 242 4.97 19.67 16.27
CA ALA A 242 4.61 20.53 15.14
C ALA A 242 4.94 19.88 13.78
N LEU A 243 6.03 19.12 13.69
CA LEU A 243 6.38 18.36 12.48
C LEU A 243 5.28 17.37 12.07
N GLY A 244 4.52 16.82 13.04
CA GLY A 244 3.41 15.92 12.77
C GLY A 244 2.26 16.54 11.96
N PHE A 245 2.06 17.86 12.02
CA PHE A 245 1.11 18.56 11.14
C PHE A 245 1.55 18.54 9.67
N GLY A 246 2.85 18.41 9.41
CA GLY A 246 3.38 18.18 8.07
C GLY A 246 3.29 16.72 7.64
N ILE A 247 3.68 15.78 8.51
CA ILE A 247 3.74 14.34 8.17
C ILE A 247 2.35 13.72 8.01
N GLY A 248 1.41 14.04 8.89
CA GLY A 248 0.08 13.43 8.92
C GLY A 248 -0.68 13.61 7.60
N PRO A 249 -1.06 14.84 7.21
CA PRO A 249 -1.88 15.04 6.02
C PRO A 249 -1.18 14.64 4.73
N LYS A 250 0.15 14.79 4.63
CA LYS A 250 0.91 14.39 3.44
C LYS A 250 0.92 12.86 3.27
N SER A 251 1.01 12.09 4.36
CA SER A 251 1.08 10.62 4.32
C SER A 251 -0.16 9.96 3.70
N ALA A 252 -1.34 10.56 3.89
CA ALA A 252 -2.57 10.10 3.26
C ALA A 252 -2.82 10.74 1.88
N THR A 253 -2.47 12.02 1.71
CA THR A 253 -2.77 12.78 0.47
C THR A 253 -1.90 12.34 -0.70
N VAL A 254 -0.61 12.10 -0.48
CA VAL A 254 0.35 11.84 -1.56
C VAL A 254 0.08 10.53 -2.28
N PRO A 255 -0.15 9.37 -1.61
CA PRO A 255 -0.51 8.13 -2.31
C PRO A 255 -1.79 8.27 -3.11
N ILE A 256 -2.78 9.01 -2.59
CA ILE A 256 -4.04 9.29 -3.29
C ILE A 256 -3.78 10.13 -4.54
N TYR A 257 -2.97 11.19 -4.44
CA TYR A 257 -2.65 12.05 -5.57
C TYR A 257 -1.88 11.30 -6.66
N ALA A 258 -0.90 10.46 -6.29
CA ALA A 258 -0.21 9.58 -7.21
C ALA A 258 -1.18 8.61 -7.90
N ALA A 259 -2.09 7.98 -7.15
CA ALA A 259 -3.09 7.07 -7.69
C ALA A 259 -4.09 7.76 -8.63
N GLU A 260 -4.48 9.00 -8.34
CA GLU A 260 -5.41 9.81 -9.13
C GLU A 260 -4.80 10.30 -10.46
N CYS A 261 -3.48 10.46 -10.54
CA CYS A 261 -2.79 10.89 -11.77
C CYS A 261 -2.35 9.72 -12.67
N THR A 262 -2.14 8.54 -12.07
CA THR A 262 -1.53 7.39 -12.73
C THR A 262 -2.57 6.50 -13.43
N PRO A 263 -2.31 6.02 -14.66
CA PRO A 263 -3.18 5.06 -15.34
C PRO A 263 -3.26 3.72 -14.58
N PRO A 264 -4.37 2.97 -14.70
CA PRO A 264 -4.61 1.77 -13.88
C PRO A 264 -3.50 0.71 -13.94
N GLU A 265 -2.88 0.50 -15.10
CA GLU A 265 -1.98 -0.62 -15.39
C GLU A 265 -0.64 -0.55 -14.64
N ILE A 266 -0.15 0.67 -14.35
CA ILE A 266 1.11 0.93 -13.63
C ILE A 266 0.87 1.61 -12.27
N ARG A 267 -0.40 1.78 -11.88
CA ARG A 267 -0.79 2.48 -10.65
C ARG A 267 -0.14 1.86 -9.41
N GLY A 268 -0.19 0.54 -9.27
CA GLY A 268 0.40 -0.17 -8.13
C GLY A 268 1.88 0.17 -7.98
N ALA A 269 2.67 -0.07 -9.04
CA ALA A 269 4.11 0.20 -9.04
C ALA A 269 4.49 1.67 -8.77
N LEU A 270 3.72 2.65 -9.26
CA LEU A 270 4.01 4.06 -8.99
C LEU A 270 3.56 4.51 -7.59
N VAL A 271 2.47 3.97 -7.06
CA VAL A 271 2.03 4.25 -5.69
C VAL A 271 3.03 3.67 -4.66
N MET A 272 3.64 2.53 -4.96
CA MET A 272 4.70 1.93 -4.14
C MET A 272 5.95 2.79 -3.98
N GLN A 273 6.18 3.75 -4.89
CA GLN A 273 7.34 4.63 -4.81
C GLN A 273 7.37 5.37 -3.46
N TRP A 274 6.22 5.58 -2.81
CA TRP A 274 6.16 6.10 -1.45
C TRP A 274 7.17 5.41 -0.52
N GLN A 275 7.12 4.09 -0.38
CA GLN A 275 8.01 3.38 0.54
C GLN A 275 9.47 3.40 0.08
N MET A 276 9.71 3.24 -1.22
CA MET A 276 11.08 3.25 -1.75
C MET A 276 11.78 4.57 -1.40
N TRP A 277 11.05 5.68 -1.50
CA TRP A 277 11.57 6.99 -1.14
C TRP A 277 11.58 7.25 0.36
N THR A 278 10.70 6.64 1.16
CA THR A 278 10.87 6.59 2.61
C THR A 278 12.20 5.91 2.97
N ALA A 279 12.53 4.77 2.35
CA ALA A 279 13.80 4.07 2.57
C ALA A 279 15.01 4.89 2.08
N PHE A 280 14.87 5.62 0.98
CA PHE A 280 15.87 6.60 0.55
C PHE A 280 16.06 7.72 1.59
N GLY A 281 14.97 8.22 2.18
CA GLY A 281 15.00 9.18 3.28
C GLY A 281 15.76 8.64 4.49
N ILE A 282 15.46 7.40 4.90
CA ILE A 282 16.16 6.68 5.99
C ILE A 282 17.67 6.64 5.73
N MET A 283 18.07 6.30 4.50
CA MET A 283 19.48 6.32 4.11
C MET A 283 20.08 7.74 4.21
N LEU A 284 19.39 8.76 3.69
CA LEU A 284 19.87 10.15 3.75
C LEU A 284 20.00 10.70 5.18
N GLY A 285 19.15 10.26 6.10
CA GLY A 285 19.25 10.66 7.50
C GLY A 285 20.50 10.09 8.16
N TYR A 286 20.80 8.80 7.95
CA TYR A 286 22.07 8.22 8.42
C TYR A 286 23.31 8.84 7.76
N VAL A 287 23.22 9.20 6.47
CA VAL A 287 24.30 9.97 5.81
C VAL A 287 24.49 11.32 6.52
N SER A 288 23.39 12.02 6.83
CA SER A 288 23.45 13.33 7.49
C SER A 288 24.06 13.23 8.89
N ASP A 289 23.72 12.19 9.65
CA ASP A 289 24.31 11.93 10.96
C ASP A 289 25.83 11.76 10.86
N LEU A 290 26.32 11.00 9.88
CA LEU A 290 27.77 10.82 9.68
C LEU A 290 28.48 12.09 9.20
N VAL A 291 27.85 12.85 8.28
CA VAL A 291 28.42 14.11 7.75
C VAL A 291 28.58 15.14 8.86
N PHE A 292 27.57 15.29 9.72
CA PHE A 292 27.59 16.28 10.79
C PHE A 292 28.24 15.79 12.08
N PHE A 293 28.57 14.51 12.20
CA PHE A 293 29.11 13.90 13.42
C PHE A 293 30.32 14.64 14.00
N LYS A 294 31.28 15.00 13.14
CA LYS A 294 32.56 15.62 13.53
C LYS A 294 32.53 17.16 13.50
N VAL A 295 31.37 17.79 13.37
CA VAL A 295 31.28 19.25 13.37
C VAL A 295 31.58 19.78 14.77
N PRO A 296 32.63 20.59 14.95
CA PRO A 296 32.98 21.14 16.25
C PRO A 296 32.03 22.25 16.68
N ASP A 297 31.89 22.42 17.98
CA ASP A 297 31.11 23.49 18.59
C ASP A 297 31.85 24.84 18.51
N PRO A 298 31.25 25.88 17.91
CA PRO A 298 31.74 27.26 18.02
C PRO A 298 31.61 27.80 19.45
N ALA A 299 32.35 28.86 19.80
CA ALA A 299 32.41 29.44 21.14
C ALA A 299 31.05 29.80 21.79
N ASN A 300 30.00 30.03 20.98
CA ASN A 300 28.67 30.44 21.44
C ASN A 300 27.57 29.39 21.23
N ILE A 301 27.87 28.22 20.66
CA ILE A 301 26.86 27.22 20.30
C ILE A 301 27.30 25.85 20.80
N THR A 302 26.50 25.27 21.70
CA THR A 302 26.69 23.91 22.20
C THR A 302 25.84 22.92 21.39
N GLY A 303 26.49 21.86 20.90
CA GLY A 303 25.87 20.81 20.11
C GLY A 303 25.51 21.24 18.70
N LEU A 304 26.39 21.96 18.01
CA LEU A 304 26.14 22.36 16.61
C LEU A 304 25.92 21.13 15.71
N ASN A 305 26.61 20.03 16.00
CA ASN A 305 26.49 18.77 15.28
C ASN A 305 25.04 18.26 15.20
N TRP A 306 24.39 17.99 16.33
CA TRP A 306 23.03 17.43 16.35
C TRP A 306 22.00 18.45 15.87
N ARG A 307 22.23 19.75 16.09
CA ARG A 307 21.34 20.80 15.56
C ARG A 307 21.32 20.79 14.04
N LEU A 308 22.47 20.61 13.40
CA LEU A 308 22.58 20.47 11.95
C LEU A 308 22.01 19.14 11.46
N MET A 309 22.23 18.04 12.18
CA MET A 309 21.59 16.75 11.90
C MET A 309 20.07 16.94 11.84
N MET A 310 19.42 17.38 12.93
CA MET A 310 17.97 17.57 13.02
C MET A 310 17.42 18.53 11.95
N SER A 311 18.15 19.61 11.67
CA SER A 311 17.75 20.59 10.65
C SER A 311 17.83 20.02 9.23
N SER A 312 18.80 19.14 8.94
CA SER A 312 19.03 18.61 7.60
C SER A 312 17.81 17.87 7.01
N ALA A 313 16.94 17.33 7.86
CA ALA A 313 15.68 16.68 7.46
C ALA A 313 14.71 17.59 6.68
N MET A 314 14.95 18.91 6.67
CA MET A 314 14.17 19.85 5.84
C MET A 314 14.47 19.75 4.34
N LEU A 315 15.64 19.23 3.94
CA LEU A 315 16.13 19.32 2.56
C LEU A 315 15.17 18.71 1.53
N PRO A 316 14.61 17.49 1.70
CA PRO A 316 13.66 16.96 0.73
C PRO A 316 12.35 17.76 0.70
N ALA A 317 11.95 18.36 1.83
CA ALA A 317 10.72 19.15 1.93
C ALA A 317 10.85 20.48 1.17
N VAL A 318 12.02 21.13 1.25
CA VAL A 318 12.33 22.35 0.50
C VAL A 318 12.27 22.08 -1.01
N ILE A 319 12.85 20.97 -1.47
CA ILE A 319 12.79 20.58 -2.89
C ILE A 319 11.32 20.47 -3.34
N VAL A 320 10.47 19.78 -2.57
CA VAL A 320 9.05 19.68 -2.92
C VAL A 320 8.38 21.06 -2.96
N CYS A 321 8.62 21.92 -1.96
CA CYS A 321 8.06 23.27 -1.93
C CYS A 321 8.43 24.10 -3.18
N CYS A 322 9.65 23.96 -3.70
CA CYS A 322 10.09 24.66 -4.90
C CYS A 322 9.42 24.14 -6.19
N PHE A 323 9.19 22.83 -6.29
CA PHE A 323 8.78 22.20 -7.56
C PHE A 323 7.29 21.84 -7.65
N VAL A 324 6.54 21.81 -6.54
CA VAL A 324 5.13 21.35 -6.50
C VAL A 324 4.19 22.19 -7.36
N PHE A 325 4.49 23.45 -7.67
CA PHE A 325 3.63 24.29 -8.52
C PHE A 325 3.80 24.03 -10.03
N PHE A 326 4.87 23.34 -10.46
CA PHE A 326 5.04 22.96 -11.86
C PHE A 326 4.12 21.81 -12.29
N VAL A 327 3.70 20.99 -11.34
CA VAL A 327 2.79 19.86 -11.59
C VAL A 327 1.30 20.28 -11.56
N PRO A 328 0.45 19.61 -12.35
CA PRO A 328 -0.96 19.92 -12.40
C PRO A 328 -1.71 19.36 -11.19
N GLU A 329 -2.81 20.00 -10.80
CA GLU A 329 -3.66 19.49 -9.71
C GLU A 329 -4.43 18.22 -10.14
N SER A 330 -4.86 17.40 -9.17
CA SER A 330 -5.58 16.15 -9.42
C SER A 330 -6.80 16.35 -10.33
N PRO A 331 -6.87 15.65 -11.47
CA PRO A 331 -8.05 15.66 -12.34
C PRO A 331 -9.32 15.21 -11.60
N ARG A 332 -9.20 14.20 -10.72
CA ARG A 332 -10.33 13.68 -9.94
C ARG A 332 -10.86 14.72 -8.96
N TRP A 333 -9.97 15.44 -8.29
CA TRP A 333 -10.37 16.50 -7.37
C TRP A 333 -11.15 17.61 -8.09
N TYR A 334 -10.70 18.02 -9.27
CA TYR A 334 -11.44 19.00 -10.07
C TYR A 334 -12.85 18.50 -10.45
N MET A 335 -12.99 17.23 -10.84
CA MET A 335 -14.31 16.66 -11.14
C MET A 335 -15.22 16.58 -9.91
N GLN A 336 -14.69 16.22 -8.74
CA GLN A 336 -15.46 16.24 -7.49
C GLN A 336 -15.97 17.64 -7.11
N LYS A 337 -15.29 18.70 -7.56
CA LYS A 337 -15.70 20.10 -7.41
C LYS A 337 -16.59 20.61 -8.56
N GLY A 338 -16.98 19.75 -9.51
CA GLY A 338 -17.75 20.13 -10.70
C GLY A 338 -16.94 20.91 -11.75
N ARG A 339 -15.62 21.01 -11.61
CA ARG A 339 -14.73 21.78 -12.51
C ARG A 339 -14.18 20.91 -13.65
N HIS A 340 -15.06 20.38 -14.49
CA HIS A 340 -14.72 19.41 -15.54
C HIS A 340 -13.76 19.95 -16.62
N SER A 341 -13.88 21.23 -17.01
CA SER A 341 -12.93 21.84 -17.96
C SER A 341 -11.49 21.91 -17.41
N SER A 342 -11.33 22.21 -16.12
CA SER A 342 -10.00 22.21 -15.47
C SER A 342 -9.46 20.79 -15.28
N ALA A 343 -10.34 19.82 -15.01
CA ALA A 343 -9.97 18.41 -14.98
C ALA A 343 -9.39 17.96 -16.34
N TYR A 344 -10.02 18.36 -17.44
CA TYR A 344 -9.58 17.99 -18.79
C TYR A 344 -8.22 18.58 -19.13
N LYS A 345 -8.03 19.88 -18.85
CA LYS A 345 -6.71 20.53 -19.01
C LYS A 345 -5.62 19.84 -18.19
N SER A 346 -5.93 19.34 -16.99
CA SER A 346 -5.00 18.56 -16.18
C SER A 346 -4.69 17.19 -16.84
N MET A 347 -5.73 16.47 -17.30
CA MET A 347 -5.57 15.18 -17.98
C MET A 347 -4.75 15.29 -19.27
N CYS A 348 -4.97 16.32 -20.09
CA CYS A 348 -4.20 16.56 -21.30
C CYS A 348 -2.70 16.77 -21.03
N ARG A 349 -2.33 17.27 -19.84
CA ARG A 349 -0.92 17.40 -19.44
C ARG A 349 -0.33 16.08 -18.93
N LEU A 350 -1.17 15.17 -18.44
CA LEU A 350 -0.77 13.88 -17.86
C LEU A 350 -0.86 12.70 -18.86
N ARG A 351 -1.28 12.96 -20.10
CA ARG A 351 -1.44 11.97 -21.18
C ARG A 351 -0.77 12.47 -22.46
N TYR A 352 -0.48 11.54 -23.39
CA TYR A 352 0.17 11.91 -24.66
C TYR A 352 -0.80 12.54 -25.66
N ASN A 353 -2.08 12.17 -25.61
CA ASN A 353 -3.09 12.65 -26.54
C ASN A 353 -4.39 13.08 -25.84
N LYS A 354 -5.09 14.05 -26.45
CA LYS A 354 -6.42 14.54 -26.08
C LYS A 354 -7.47 13.42 -26.03
N VAL A 355 -7.46 12.47 -26.97
CA VAL A 355 -8.42 11.35 -26.97
C VAL A 355 -8.21 10.43 -25.77
N GLN A 356 -6.95 10.14 -25.42
CA GLN A 356 -6.63 9.34 -24.24
C GLN A 356 -7.06 10.05 -22.95
N ALA A 357 -6.81 11.37 -22.86
CA ALA A 357 -7.27 12.20 -21.75
C ALA A 357 -8.79 12.23 -21.63
N ALA A 358 -9.51 12.34 -22.76
CA ALA A 358 -10.96 12.38 -22.81
C ALA A 358 -11.59 11.04 -22.42
N ARG A 359 -11.02 9.91 -22.90
CA ARG A 359 -11.39 8.55 -22.48
C ARG A 359 -11.34 8.40 -20.97
N ASP A 360 -10.18 8.68 -20.38
CA ASP A 360 -9.95 8.52 -18.95
C ASP A 360 -10.88 9.42 -18.13
N GLN A 361 -11.07 10.68 -18.56
CA GLN A 361 -11.99 11.61 -17.90
C GLN A 361 -13.44 11.16 -17.99
N PHE A 362 -13.90 10.71 -19.16
CA PHE A 362 -15.28 10.25 -19.35
C PHE A 362 -15.57 9.00 -18.51
N TYR A 363 -14.62 8.05 -18.49
CA TYR A 363 -14.69 6.88 -17.61
C TYR A 363 -14.80 7.28 -16.14
N MET A 364 -13.95 8.21 -15.69
CA MET A 364 -14.00 8.73 -14.32
C MET A 364 -15.32 9.45 -14.00
N PHE A 365 -15.88 10.22 -14.94
CA PHE A 365 -17.16 10.89 -14.76
C PHE A 365 -18.30 9.89 -14.56
N LYS A 366 -18.38 8.86 -15.40
CA LYS A 366 -19.41 7.83 -15.28
C LYS A 366 -19.24 7.00 -14.01
N GLY A 367 -17.99 6.75 -13.59
CA GLY A 367 -17.72 6.19 -12.27
C GLY A 367 -18.26 7.07 -11.13
N LEU A 368 -18.02 8.39 -11.16
CA LEU A 368 -18.52 9.33 -10.15
C LEU A 368 -20.07 9.44 -10.16
N GLU A 369 -20.69 9.40 -11.34
CA GLU A 369 -22.15 9.43 -11.49
C GLU A 369 -22.80 8.16 -10.91
N ALA A 370 -22.21 6.99 -11.18
CA ALA A 370 -22.60 5.73 -10.54
C ALA A 370 -22.38 5.76 -9.02
N GLU A 371 -21.29 6.37 -8.54
CA GLU A 371 -21.03 6.55 -7.11
C GLU A 371 -22.11 7.43 -6.43
N HIS A 372 -22.54 8.52 -7.10
CA HIS A 372 -23.55 9.46 -6.60
C HIS A 372 -24.96 8.86 -6.61
N SER A 373 -25.33 8.11 -7.66
CA SER A 373 -26.68 7.54 -7.81
C SER A 373 -27.00 6.47 -6.77
N ILE A 374 -25.98 5.81 -6.21
CA ILE A 374 -26.14 4.78 -5.17
C ILE A 374 -26.38 5.40 -3.78
N ARG A 375 -26.15 6.72 -3.56
CA ARG A 375 -25.86 7.25 -2.21
C ARG A 375 -26.45 8.63 -1.90
N LEU A 376 -27.67 8.64 -1.36
CA LEU A 376 -28.26 9.77 -0.63
C LEU A 376 -28.27 9.48 0.90
N GLY A 377 -27.40 10.16 1.66
CA GLY A 377 -27.75 10.58 3.04
C GLY A 377 -27.08 9.95 4.28
N GLN A 378 -26.08 9.06 4.20
CA GLN A 378 -25.42 8.53 5.41
C GLN A 378 -24.00 9.06 5.65
N SER A 379 -23.59 9.09 6.93
CA SER A 379 -22.22 9.45 7.34
C SER A 379 -21.22 8.40 6.85
N LYS A 380 -20.24 8.84 6.03
CA LYS A 380 -19.19 7.99 5.44
C LYS A 380 -18.41 7.17 6.47
N VAL A 381 -18.24 7.69 7.68
CA VAL A 381 -17.56 6.98 8.79
C VAL A 381 -18.43 5.83 9.31
N LYS A 382 -19.75 6.04 9.45
CA LYS A 382 -20.68 5.00 9.91
C LYS A 382 -20.75 3.87 8.89
N GLU A 383 -20.82 4.21 7.61
CA GLU A 383 -20.83 3.22 6.52
C GLU A 383 -19.56 2.38 6.44
N MET A 384 -18.42 2.91 6.86
CA MET A 384 -17.17 2.14 6.89
C MET A 384 -17.27 0.95 7.85
N ILE A 385 -18.05 1.09 8.93
CA ILE A 385 -18.23 0.08 9.96
C ILE A 385 -19.48 -0.78 9.69
N THR A 386 -20.58 -0.18 9.23
CA THR A 386 -21.87 -0.88 9.06
C THR A 386 -21.93 -1.72 7.78
N VAL A 387 -21.28 -1.28 6.69
CA VAL A 387 -21.31 -2.01 5.42
C VAL A 387 -20.28 -3.17 5.47
N PRO A 388 -20.70 -4.44 5.31
CA PRO A 388 -19.80 -5.60 5.47
C PRO A 388 -18.57 -5.58 4.56
N ARG A 389 -18.73 -5.13 3.30
CA ARG A 389 -17.66 -4.95 2.32
C ARG A 389 -16.61 -3.93 2.79
N ASN A 390 -17.06 -2.80 3.33
CA ASN A 390 -16.18 -1.75 3.83
C ASN A 390 -15.48 -2.20 5.12
N ARG A 391 -16.22 -2.86 6.02
CA ARG A 391 -15.69 -3.37 7.28
C ARG A 391 -14.58 -4.42 7.07
N ARG A 392 -14.66 -5.23 6.02
CA ARG A 392 -13.61 -6.20 5.68
C ARG A 392 -12.36 -5.53 5.10
N ALA A 393 -12.53 -4.52 4.24
CA ALA A 393 -11.40 -3.71 3.77
C ALA A 393 -10.76 -2.92 4.91
N LEU A 394 -11.57 -2.42 5.85
CA LEU A 394 -11.12 -1.81 7.08
C LEU A 394 -10.27 -2.79 7.88
N LEU A 395 -10.81 -3.96 8.25
CA LEU A 395 -10.09 -4.97 9.01
C LEU A 395 -8.75 -5.35 8.34
N ALA A 396 -8.77 -5.61 7.04
CA ALA A 396 -7.59 -5.96 6.27
C ALA A 396 -6.53 -4.84 6.27
N SER A 397 -6.95 -3.59 6.07
CA SER A 397 -6.07 -2.41 6.09
C SER A 397 -5.48 -2.15 7.47
N GLU A 398 -6.29 -2.23 8.53
CA GLU A 398 -5.82 -2.03 9.90
C GLU A 398 -4.82 -3.11 10.33
N ILE A 399 -5.03 -4.37 9.92
CA ILE A 399 -4.09 -5.45 10.21
C ILE A 399 -2.73 -5.18 9.57
N VAL A 400 -2.67 -4.86 8.28
CA VAL A 400 -1.37 -4.63 7.60
C VAL A 400 -0.68 -3.37 8.12
N MET A 401 -1.43 -2.31 8.43
CA MET A 401 -0.84 -1.09 8.99
C MET A 401 -0.33 -1.27 10.43
N PHE A 402 -1.06 -2.04 11.25
CA PHE A 402 -0.60 -2.44 12.57
C PHE A 402 0.66 -3.31 12.49
N MET A 403 0.64 -4.33 11.62
CA MET A 403 1.77 -5.24 11.47
C MET A 403 3.02 -4.57 10.91
N GLN A 404 2.87 -3.51 10.10
CA GLN A 404 3.99 -2.75 9.60
C GLN A 404 4.81 -2.14 10.73
N GLN A 405 4.14 -1.72 11.79
CA GLN A 405 4.79 -1.19 12.98
C GLN A 405 5.36 -2.32 13.82
N PHE A 406 4.52 -3.32 14.14
CA PHE A 406 4.89 -4.43 15.02
C PHE A 406 5.85 -5.46 14.41
N CYS A 407 6.24 -5.31 13.15
CA CYS A 407 7.34 -6.09 12.57
C CYS A 407 8.71 -5.70 13.17
N GLY A 408 8.83 -4.53 13.81
CA GLY A 408 10.03 -4.08 14.53
C GLY A 408 10.99 -3.21 13.71
N VAL A 409 10.67 -2.88 12.46
CA VAL A 409 11.55 -2.06 11.60
C VAL A 409 11.83 -0.67 12.15
N ASN A 410 10.81 0.01 12.71
CA ASN A 410 10.94 1.39 13.17
C ASN A 410 11.79 1.48 14.43
N VAL A 411 11.77 0.44 15.26
CA VAL A 411 12.71 0.31 16.37
C VAL A 411 14.15 0.27 15.87
N ILE A 412 14.42 -0.52 14.83
CA ILE A 412 15.74 -0.56 14.20
C ILE A 412 16.06 0.80 13.59
N ALA A 413 15.13 1.47 12.90
CA ALA A 413 15.36 2.78 12.32
C ALA A 413 15.75 3.84 13.38
N TYR A 414 14.99 3.93 14.48
CA TYR A 414 15.19 4.95 15.54
C TYR A 414 16.31 4.63 16.51
N TYR A 415 16.59 3.36 16.76
CA TYR A 415 17.49 2.95 17.84
C TYR A 415 18.63 2.04 17.40
N SER A 416 18.83 1.79 16.09
CA SER A 416 19.96 1.02 15.55
C SER A 416 21.31 1.44 16.11
N THR A 417 21.65 2.74 16.16
CA THR A 417 22.92 3.20 16.72
C THR A 417 23.06 2.80 18.19
N ALA A 418 22.01 2.96 19.00
CA ALA A 418 22.02 2.52 20.39
C ALA A 418 22.16 0.98 20.52
N VAL A 419 21.49 0.21 19.67
CA VAL A 419 21.60 -1.26 19.61
C VAL A 419 23.02 -1.69 19.23
N PHE A 420 23.63 -1.01 18.27
CA PHE A 420 25.00 -1.30 17.83
C PHE A 420 26.04 -0.89 18.88
N GLU A 421 25.85 0.24 19.56
CA GLU A 421 26.67 0.62 20.73
C GLU A 421 26.58 -0.43 21.83
N GLU A 422 25.37 -0.91 22.16
CA GLU A 422 25.16 -1.98 23.15
C GLU A 422 25.79 -3.31 22.71
N SER A 423 25.89 -3.56 21.41
CA SER A 423 26.62 -4.72 20.87
C SER A 423 28.15 -4.59 20.98
N GLY A 424 28.68 -3.39 21.27
CA GLY A 424 30.10 -3.12 21.46
C GLY A 424 30.77 -2.26 20.39
N PHE A 425 30.01 -1.65 19.47
CA PHE A 425 30.56 -0.68 18.52
C PHE A 425 30.86 0.67 19.16
N SER A 426 31.87 1.37 18.64
CA SER A 426 32.01 2.82 18.87
C SER A 426 30.85 3.57 18.22
N ILE A 427 30.53 4.78 18.70
CA ILE A 427 29.43 5.61 18.16
C ILE A 427 29.54 5.80 16.64
N ILE A 428 30.75 6.09 16.13
CA ILE A 428 30.98 6.29 14.68
C ILE A 428 30.77 4.99 13.91
N SER A 429 31.26 3.87 14.45
CA SER A 429 31.07 2.56 13.83
C SER A 429 29.61 2.12 13.84
N ALA A 430 28.88 2.42 14.92
CA ALA A 430 27.46 2.17 15.07
C ALA A 430 26.64 2.98 14.05
N LEU A 431 26.91 4.28 13.91
CA LEU A 431 26.29 5.12 12.87
C LEU A 431 26.60 4.61 11.46
N SER A 432 27.83 4.16 11.22
CA SER A 432 28.23 3.57 9.93
C SER A 432 27.49 2.25 9.65
N ALA A 433 27.30 1.42 10.67
CA ALA A 433 26.51 0.19 10.57
C ALA A 433 25.03 0.49 10.32
N SER A 434 24.47 1.53 10.96
CA SER A 434 23.11 2.03 10.71
C SER A 434 22.95 2.54 9.28
N LEU A 435 23.94 3.27 8.74
CA LEU A 435 23.96 3.64 7.32
C LEU A 435 23.90 2.39 6.42
N GLY A 436 24.66 1.34 6.74
CA GLY A 436 24.60 0.06 6.01
C GLY A 436 23.18 -0.52 5.99
N PHE A 437 22.45 -0.46 7.11
CA PHE A 437 21.04 -0.86 7.16
C PHE A 437 20.16 0.03 6.27
N GLY A 438 20.34 1.35 6.30
CA GLY A 438 19.61 2.28 5.43
C GLY A 438 19.83 2.04 3.94
N VAL A 439 21.09 1.79 3.53
CA VAL A 439 21.46 1.46 2.15
C VAL A 439 20.79 0.15 1.71
N ILE A 440 20.86 -0.89 2.55
CA ILE A 440 20.19 -2.17 2.27
C ILE A 440 18.69 -1.97 2.13
N ASN A 441 18.07 -1.21 3.05
CA ASN A 441 16.65 -0.96 3.02
C ASN A 441 16.21 -0.25 1.73
N PHE A 442 17.01 0.68 1.23
CA PHE A 442 16.75 1.36 -0.04
C PHE A 442 16.96 0.45 -1.25
N LEU A 443 18.13 -0.22 -1.34
CA LEU A 443 18.46 -1.05 -2.51
C LEU A 443 17.50 -2.23 -2.68
N PHE A 444 17.08 -2.87 -1.58
CA PHE A 444 16.14 -4.00 -1.63
C PHE A 444 14.67 -3.56 -1.73
N ALA A 445 14.37 -2.27 -1.60
CA ALA A 445 13.05 -1.72 -1.96
C ALA A 445 12.87 -1.57 -3.48
N ILE A 446 13.95 -1.46 -4.27
CA ILE A 446 13.86 -1.29 -5.74
C ILE A 446 13.24 -2.52 -6.41
N PRO A 447 13.67 -3.77 -6.13
CA PRO A 447 13.02 -4.96 -6.70
C PRO A 447 11.52 -5.04 -6.37
N ALA A 448 11.11 -4.53 -5.20
CA ALA A 448 9.73 -4.54 -4.73
C ALA A 448 8.75 -3.97 -5.77
N VAL A 449 9.16 -2.87 -6.41
CA VAL A 449 8.37 -2.14 -7.42
C VAL A 449 7.98 -3.05 -8.59
N TYR A 450 8.84 -4.00 -8.94
CA TYR A 450 8.59 -4.96 -10.03
C TYR A 450 7.97 -6.27 -9.54
N THR A 451 8.23 -6.65 -8.29
CA THR A 451 7.79 -7.93 -7.73
C THR A 451 6.36 -7.90 -7.19
N ILE A 452 5.82 -6.74 -6.75
CA ILE A 452 4.45 -6.67 -6.18
C ILE A 452 3.37 -7.09 -7.17
N ASP A 453 3.53 -6.69 -8.44
CA ASP A 453 2.54 -6.92 -9.49
C ASP A 453 2.70 -8.31 -10.10
N THR A 454 3.85 -8.98 -9.85
CA THR A 454 4.16 -10.32 -10.34
C THR A 454 4.02 -11.44 -9.30
N PHE A 455 4.14 -11.15 -8.00
CA PHE A 455 3.94 -12.14 -6.94
C PHE A 455 2.62 -11.96 -6.16
N GLY A 456 2.08 -10.74 -6.15
CA GLY A 456 0.87 -10.40 -5.39
C GLY A 456 1.18 -9.94 -3.96
N ARG A 457 0.27 -9.14 -3.41
CA ARG A 457 0.48 -8.43 -2.14
C ARG A 457 0.47 -9.40 -0.97
N ARG A 458 -0.52 -10.31 -0.95
CA ARG A 458 -0.69 -11.29 0.13
C ARG A 458 0.45 -12.30 0.15
N ASN A 459 0.87 -12.77 -1.02
CA ASN A 459 1.95 -13.75 -1.10
C ASN A 459 3.29 -13.16 -0.63
N LEU A 460 3.61 -11.91 -0.98
CA LEU A 460 4.80 -11.23 -0.47
C LEU A 460 4.82 -11.22 1.06
N LEU A 461 3.73 -10.79 1.70
CA LEU A 461 3.64 -10.78 3.17
C LEU A 461 3.79 -12.17 3.79
N LEU A 462 3.13 -13.19 3.24
CA LEU A 462 3.22 -14.57 3.73
C LEU A 462 4.64 -15.15 3.61
N THR A 463 5.43 -14.69 2.64
CA THR A 463 6.84 -15.10 2.50
C THR A 463 7.77 -14.31 3.41
N THR A 464 7.53 -13.02 3.62
CA THR A 464 8.45 -12.16 4.37
C THR A 464 8.29 -12.28 5.88
N PHE A 465 7.07 -12.44 6.42
CA PHE A 465 6.86 -12.53 7.87
C PHE A 465 7.67 -13.63 8.57
N PRO A 466 7.69 -14.90 8.10
CA PRO A 466 8.46 -15.95 8.75
C PRO A 466 9.97 -15.70 8.69
N LEU A 467 10.45 -15.17 7.55
CA LEU A 467 11.87 -14.84 7.37
C LEU A 467 12.29 -13.67 8.26
N MET A 468 11.46 -12.63 8.38
CA MET A 468 11.68 -11.53 9.34
C MET A 468 11.74 -12.04 10.77
N ALA A 469 10.84 -12.95 11.17
CA ALA A 469 10.86 -13.56 12.49
C ALA A 469 12.18 -14.32 12.75
N ILE A 470 12.65 -15.11 11.79
CA ILE A 470 13.91 -15.85 11.89
C ILE A 470 15.09 -14.90 12.07
N PHE A 471 15.18 -13.82 11.28
CA PHE A 471 16.30 -12.89 11.36
C PHE A 471 16.28 -12.01 12.62
N LEU A 472 15.10 -11.67 13.15
CA LEU A 472 14.99 -11.02 14.46
C LEU A 472 15.40 -11.97 15.60
N LEU A 473 14.99 -13.25 15.56
CA LEU A 473 15.46 -14.24 16.54
C LEU A 473 16.97 -14.44 16.45
N PHE A 474 17.53 -14.52 15.25
CA PHE A 474 18.97 -14.59 15.03
C PHE A 474 19.70 -13.37 15.62
N THR A 475 19.18 -12.17 15.38
CA THR A 475 19.71 -10.93 15.97
C THR A 475 19.65 -10.98 17.50
N GLY A 476 18.50 -11.35 18.07
CA GLY A 476 18.30 -11.46 19.51
C GLY A 476 19.25 -12.48 20.15
N PHE A 477 19.35 -13.69 19.60
CA PHE A 477 20.22 -14.75 20.13
C PHE A 477 21.72 -14.43 19.95
N SER A 478 22.08 -13.57 18.99
CA SER A 478 23.46 -13.12 18.83
C SER A 478 23.98 -12.35 20.05
N PHE A 479 23.11 -11.73 20.85
CA PHE A 479 23.49 -11.07 22.10
C PHE A 479 23.86 -12.05 23.24
N TRP A 480 23.71 -13.37 23.06
CA TRP A 480 24.28 -14.37 23.99
C TRP A 480 25.75 -14.68 23.72
N ILE A 481 26.27 -14.31 22.54
CA ILE A 481 27.68 -14.44 22.25
C ILE A 481 28.44 -13.49 23.19
N PRO A 482 29.56 -13.93 23.81
CA PRO A 482 30.40 -13.06 24.63
C PRO A 482 30.82 -11.80 23.88
N GLU A 483 31.10 -10.73 24.63
CA GLU A 483 31.48 -9.45 24.04
C GLU A 483 32.72 -9.60 23.14
N GLY A 484 32.60 -9.14 21.89
CA GLY A 484 33.67 -9.25 20.91
C GLY A 484 33.17 -9.00 19.50
N THR A 485 34.11 -9.08 18.55
CA THR A 485 33.83 -8.86 17.12
C THR A 485 32.80 -9.84 16.55
N GLY A 486 32.76 -11.08 17.07
CA GLY A 486 31.78 -12.09 16.68
C GLY A 486 30.33 -11.69 17.00
N ARG A 487 30.06 -11.15 18.19
CA ARG A 487 28.71 -10.66 18.58
C ARG A 487 28.26 -9.56 17.62
N VAL A 488 29.13 -8.58 17.41
CA VAL A 488 28.87 -7.41 16.57
C VAL A 488 28.56 -7.81 15.13
N ALA A 489 29.38 -8.70 14.55
CA ALA A 489 29.17 -9.18 13.19
C ALA A 489 27.84 -9.92 13.02
N CYS A 490 27.47 -10.77 13.98
CA CYS A 490 26.22 -11.51 13.93
C CYS A 490 24.99 -10.59 14.11
N VAL A 491 25.04 -9.61 15.02
CA VAL A 491 23.97 -8.63 15.21
C VAL A 491 23.77 -7.79 13.94
N ALA A 492 24.86 -7.28 13.35
CA ALA A 492 24.79 -6.53 12.09
C ALA A 492 24.24 -7.38 10.94
N LEU A 493 24.71 -8.62 10.80
CA LEU A 493 24.21 -9.55 9.79
C LEU A 493 22.70 -9.80 9.95
N GLY A 494 22.23 -10.04 11.18
CA GLY A 494 20.82 -10.26 11.46
C GLY A 494 19.93 -9.07 11.10
N ILE A 495 20.35 -7.86 11.47
CA ILE A 495 19.65 -6.61 11.13
C ILE A 495 19.64 -6.38 9.62
N TYR A 496 20.74 -6.68 8.93
CA TYR A 496 20.85 -6.53 7.48
C TYR A 496 19.99 -7.54 6.72
N LEU A 497 19.99 -8.81 7.13
CA LEU A 497 19.13 -9.85 6.57
C LEU A 497 17.65 -9.54 6.82
N PHE A 498 17.31 -9.02 8.00
CA PHE A 498 15.97 -8.50 8.28
C PHE A 498 15.58 -7.39 7.30
N GLY A 499 16.46 -6.40 7.08
CA GLY A 499 16.24 -5.32 6.10
C GLY A 499 15.96 -5.85 4.69
N ILE A 500 16.78 -6.79 4.20
CA ILE A 500 16.65 -7.41 2.87
C ILE A 500 15.26 -8.00 2.65
N VAL A 501 14.68 -8.63 3.68
CA VAL A 501 13.36 -9.28 3.59
C VAL A 501 12.22 -8.31 3.85
N TYR A 502 12.43 -7.35 4.74
CA TYR A 502 11.43 -6.32 5.05
C TYR A 502 11.13 -5.43 3.84
N SER A 503 12.16 -4.96 3.13
CA SER A 503 12.03 -3.96 2.06
C SER A 503 11.11 -4.36 0.91
N PRO A 504 11.11 -5.60 0.39
CA PRO A 504 10.19 -6.00 -0.68
C PRO A 504 8.78 -6.38 -0.22
N GLY A 505 8.57 -6.68 1.07
CA GLY A 505 7.29 -7.14 1.61
C GLY A 505 6.57 -6.07 2.43
N GLU A 506 6.84 -6.07 3.74
CA GLU A 506 6.10 -5.26 4.71
C GLU A 506 6.36 -3.75 4.56
N GLY A 507 7.45 -3.36 3.92
CA GLY A 507 7.67 -1.96 3.56
C GLY A 507 6.53 -1.40 2.69
N PRO A 508 6.43 -1.81 1.42
CA PRO A 508 5.56 -1.15 0.45
C PRO A 508 4.13 -1.68 0.40
N VAL A 509 3.89 -2.91 0.87
CA VAL A 509 2.57 -3.54 0.76
C VAL A 509 1.49 -2.81 1.58
N PRO A 510 1.68 -2.41 2.85
CA PRO A 510 0.60 -1.85 3.68
C PRO A 510 -0.03 -0.59 3.08
N PHE A 511 0.78 0.41 2.70
CA PHE A 511 0.28 1.64 2.08
C PHE A 511 -0.41 1.40 0.74
N THR A 512 0.17 0.54 -0.10
CA THR A 512 -0.39 0.19 -1.42
C THR A 512 -1.71 -0.56 -1.26
N TYR A 513 -1.72 -1.55 -0.37
CA TYR A 513 -2.88 -2.38 -0.09
C TYR A 513 -4.03 -1.57 0.47
N SER A 514 -3.80 -0.71 1.46
CA SER A 514 -4.85 0.16 2.00
C SER A 514 -5.39 1.13 0.96
N ALA A 515 -4.55 1.65 0.06
CA ALA A 515 -5.01 2.54 -1.02
C ALA A 515 -5.89 1.81 -2.05
N GLU A 516 -5.67 0.50 -2.24
CA GLU A 516 -6.45 -0.36 -3.16
C GLU A 516 -7.72 -0.92 -2.49
N ALA A 517 -7.67 -1.30 -1.21
CA ALA A 517 -8.72 -2.06 -0.53
C ALA A 517 -10.04 -1.29 -0.38
N TYR A 518 -9.96 0.03 -0.14
CA TYR A 518 -11.13 0.86 0.08
C TYR A 518 -11.79 1.28 -1.25
N PRO A 519 -13.13 1.19 -1.33
CA PRO A 519 -13.91 1.84 -2.37
C PRO A 519 -13.62 3.34 -2.46
N LEU A 520 -13.67 3.87 -3.67
CA LEU A 520 -13.23 5.22 -4.01
C LEU A 520 -13.85 6.33 -3.13
N TYR A 521 -15.15 6.25 -2.86
CA TYR A 521 -15.90 7.30 -2.14
C TYR A 521 -15.54 7.42 -0.64
N ILE A 522 -15.09 6.33 -0.01
CA ILE A 522 -14.60 6.30 1.39
C ILE A 522 -13.08 6.23 1.48
N ARG A 523 -12.37 6.04 0.36
CA ARG A 523 -10.92 5.83 0.33
C ARG A 523 -10.14 6.88 1.11
N THR A 524 -10.52 8.15 1.01
CA THR A 524 -9.85 9.22 1.78
C THR A 524 -10.03 9.03 3.30
N TYR A 525 -11.20 8.61 3.76
CA TYR A 525 -11.46 8.32 5.18
C TYR A 525 -10.74 7.06 5.65
N GLY A 526 -10.86 5.98 4.87
CA GLY A 526 -10.20 4.69 5.16
C GLY A 526 -8.69 4.81 5.20
N MET A 527 -8.09 5.52 4.23
CA MET A 527 -6.66 5.81 4.25
C MET A 527 -6.25 6.67 5.44
N SER A 528 -7.03 7.70 5.77
CA SER A 528 -6.70 8.57 6.92
C SER A 528 -6.70 7.77 8.23
N LEU A 529 -7.66 6.86 8.42
CA LEU A 529 -7.70 5.97 9.58
C LEU A 529 -6.53 4.97 9.58
N ALA A 530 -6.28 4.31 8.44
CA ALA A 530 -5.18 3.36 8.30
C ALA A 530 -3.81 4.01 8.59
N THR A 531 -3.59 5.24 8.09
CA THR A 531 -2.39 6.03 8.42
C THR A 531 -2.39 6.46 9.89
N ALA A 532 -3.53 6.85 10.47
CA ALA A 532 -3.60 7.22 11.88
C ALA A 532 -3.22 6.03 12.78
N THR A 533 -3.67 4.82 12.45
CA THR A 533 -3.29 3.57 13.14
C THR A 533 -1.80 3.30 13.01
N THR A 534 -1.26 3.43 11.80
CA THR A 534 0.19 3.30 11.54
C THR A 534 0.98 4.23 12.45
N TRP A 535 0.59 5.50 12.50
CA TRP A 535 1.30 6.50 13.30
C TRP A 535 1.09 6.34 14.80
N PHE A 536 -0.10 5.91 15.21
CA PHE A 536 -0.38 5.62 16.61
C PHE A 536 0.51 4.50 17.12
N PHE A 537 0.63 3.40 16.37
CA PHE A 537 1.50 2.30 16.78
C PHE A 537 2.98 2.63 16.61
N ASN A 538 3.37 3.47 15.65
CA ASN A 538 4.73 4.04 15.60
C ASN A 538 5.06 4.81 16.89
N PHE A 539 4.13 5.66 17.35
CA PHE A 539 4.24 6.36 18.63
C PHE A 539 4.40 5.37 19.81
N VAL A 540 3.53 4.36 19.90
CA VAL A 540 3.57 3.34 20.96
C VAL A 540 4.91 2.60 20.97
N LEU A 541 5.43 2.21 19.81
CA LEU A 541 6.72 1.51 19.74
C LEU A 541 7.88 2.40 20.16
N SER A 542 7.92 3.64 19.64
CA SER A 542 8.99 4.57 19.96
C SER A 542 9.01 4.96 21.44
N ILE A 543 7.86 5.07 22.10
CA ILE A 543 7.79 5.39 23.53
C ILE A 543 8.07 4.19 24.44
N THR A 544 7.65 2.99 24.03
CA THR A 544 7.79 1.78 24.85
C THR A 544 9.14 1.09 24.69
N TRP A 545 9.86 1.29 23.58
CA TRP A 545 11.11 0.60 23.28
C TRP A 545 12.18 0.70 24.39
N PRO A 546 12.52 1.90 24.94
CA PRO A 546 13.53 1.98 26.01
C PRO A 546 13.14 1.17 27.26
N SER A 547 11.86 1.16 27.61
CA SER A 547 11.33 0.38 28.74
C SER A 547 11.31 -1.12 28.44
N LEU A 548 10.96 -1.50 27.21
CA LEU A 548 10.98 -2.89 26.73
C LEU A 548 12.39 -3.47 26.78
N LEU A 549 13.37 -2.71 26.27
CA LEU A 549 14.78 -3.11 26.24
C LEU A 549 15.33 -3.33 27.65
N ARG A 550 14.99 -2.44 28.59
CA ARG A 550 15.39 -2.57 30.00
C ARG A 550 14.77 -3.81 30.67
N ALA A 551 13.51 -4.11 30.40
CA ALA A 551 12.79 -5.21 31.05
C ALA A 551 13.11 -6.58 30.45
N PHE A 552 13.11 -6.69 29.12
CA PHE A 552 13.27 -7.95 28.40
C PHE A 552 14.70 -8.23 27.96
N LYS A 553 15.62 -7.26 28.12
CA LYS A 553 16.97 -7.27 27.54
C LYS A 553 16.93 -7.31 26.00
N PRO A 554 18.05 -7.12 25.28
CA PRO A 554 18.05 -7.19 23.82
C PRO A 554 17.44 -8.49 23.27
N GLN A 555 17.73 -9.64 23.89
CA GLN A 555 17.27 -10.95 23.44
C GLN A 555 15.74 -11.05 23.46
N GLY A 556 15.10 -10.66 24.57
CA GLY A 556 13.65 -10.72 24.71
C GLY A 556 12.95 -9.62 23.90
N ALA A 557 13.58 -8.46 23.72
CA ALA A 557 13.02 -7.37 22.94
C ALA A 557 12.94 -7.72 21.44
N PHE A 558 13.98 -8.32 20.86
CA PHE A 558 13.91 -8.84 19.48
C PHE A 558 12.99 -10.06 19.36
N GLY A 559 12.98 -10.95 20.36
CA GLY A 559 12.05 -12.08 20.42
C GLY A 559 10.57 -11.66 20.46
N TRP A 560 10.24 -10.56 21.13
CA TRP A 560 8.89 -9.98 21.15
C TRP A 560 8.42 -9.61 19.74
N TYR A 561 9.24 -8.89 18.97
CA TYR A 561 8.90 -8.54 17.58
C TYR A 561 8.91 -9.76 16.66
N ALA A 562 9.79 -10.74 16.88
CA ALA A 562 9.74 -12.00 16.13
C ALA A 562 8.41 -12.75 16.36
N ALA A 563 7.91 -12.81 17.59
CA ALA A 563 6.61 -13.40 17.90
C ALA A 563 5.46 -12.66 17.18
N TRP A 564 5.50 -11.33 17.16
CA TRP A 564 4.53 -10.53 16.39
C TRP A 564 4.59 -10.82 14.90
N ASN A 565 5.77 -11.01 14.30
CA ASN A 565 5.88 -11.40 12.90
C ASN A 565 5.19 -12.76 12.62
N ILE A 566 5.29 -13.73 13.54
CA ILE A 566 4.56 -15.02 13.43
C ILE A 566 3.05 -14.82 13.55
N ILE A 567 2.61 -13.96 14.49
CA ILE A 567 1.18 -13.61 14.63
C ILE A 567 0.68 -12.91 13.36
N GLY A 568 1.46 -11.99 12.79
CA GLY A 568 1.18 -11.29 11.55
C GLY A 568 0.99 -12.24 10.38
N TRP A 569 1.84 -13.28 10.28
CA TRP A 569 1.68 -14.32 9.27
C TRP A 569 0.30 -15.00 9.35
N TRP A 570 -0.15 -15.36 10.56
CA TRP A 570 -1.49 -15.93 10.76
C TRP A 570 -2.61 -14.94 10.43
N LEU A 571 -2.48 -13.68 10.84
CA LEU A 571 -3.47 -12.65 10.55
C LEU A 571 -3.61 -12.43 9.03
N VAL A 572 -2.49 -12.36 8.30
CA VAL A 572 -2.50 -12.25 6.84
C VAL A 572 -3.10 -13.48 6.19
N LEU A 573 -2.75 -14.68 6.67
CA LEU A 573 -3.26 -15.92 6.12
C LEU A 573 -4.79 -15.99 6.20
N LEU A 574 -5.36 -15.59 7.34
CA LEU A 574 -6.78 -15.73 7.67
C LEU A 574 -7.65 -14.57 7.17
N PHE A 575 -7.14 -13.34 7.20
CA PHE A 575 -7.97 -12.13 7.04
C PHE A 575 -7.63 -11.29 5.82
N LEU A 576 -6.46 -11.48 5.19
CA LEU A 576 -6.06 -10.69 4.04
C LEU A 576 -6.51 -11.36 2.73
N PRO A 577 -7.41 -10.75 1.94
CA PRO A 577 -7.62 -11.14 0.56
C PRO A 577 -6.53 -10.60 -0.37
N GLU A 578 -6.32 -11.26 -1.49
CA GLU A 578 -5.38 -10.84 -2.53
C GLU A 578 -5.98 -9.73 -3.41
N THR A 579 -5.20 -8.69 -3.72
CA THR A 579 -5.62 -7.51 -4.51
C THR A 579 -4.91 -7.39 -5.86
N ARG A 580 -3.98 -8.30 -6.16
CA ARG A 580 -3.12 -8.26 -7.35
C ARG A 580 -3.89 -8.14 -8.67
N GLN A 581 -3.54 -7.11 -9.46
CA GLN A 581 -3.99 -6.89 -10.84
C GLN A 581 -5.52 -6.93 -11.02
N ARG A 582 -6.25 -6.64 -9.94
CA ARG A 582 -7.70 -6.56 -9.97
C ARG A 582 -8.15 -5.14 -10.25
N SER A 583 -9.16 -5.00 -11.08
CA SER A 583 -9.88 -3.74 -11.23
C SER A 583 -10.53 -3.36 -9.90
N LEU A 584 -10.90 -2.09 -9.72
CA LEU A 584 -11.53 -1.63 -8.48
C LEU A 584 -12.86 -2.34 -8.21
N GLU A 585 -13.49 -2.81 -9.28
CA GLU A 585 -14.78 -3.49 -9.33
C GLU A 585 -14.61 -5.00 -9.02
N GLU A 586 -13.55 -5.64 -9.50
CA GLU A 586 -13.19 -7.00 -9.09
C GLU A 586 -12.80 -7.06 -7.60
N LEU A 587 -12.13 -6.02 -7.09
CA LEU A 587 -11.85 -5.89 -5.66
C LEU A 587 -13.15 -5.84 -4.85
N ASP A 588 -14.21 -5.22 -5.36
CA ASP A 588 -15.51 -5.24 -4.70
C ASP A 588 -16.09 -6.63 -4.57
N ALA A 589 -15.91 -7.50 -5.57
CA ALA A 589 -16.28 -8.91 -5.47
C ALA A 589 -15.42 -9.66 -4.43
N VAL A 590 -14.10 -9.44 -4.42
CA VAL A 590 -13.16 -10.08 -3.49
C VAL A 590 -13.51 -9.78 -2.04
N PHE A 591 -13.65 -8.51 -1.68
CA PHE A 591 -13.95 -8.10 -0.30
C PHE A 591 -15.43 -8.32 0.09
N SER A 592 -16.31 -8.62 -0.88
CA SER A 592 -17.70 -9.02 -0.60
C SER A 592 -17.82 -10.48 -0.12
N VAL A 593 -16.74 -11.27 -0.18
CA VAL A 593 -16.70 -12.62 0.41
C VAL A 593 -16.66 -12.55 1.94
N ALA A 594 -17.43 -13.43 2.58
CA ALA A 594 -17.49 -13.50 4.04
C ALA A 594 -16.15 -13.94 4.67
N THR A 595 -15.77 -13.30 5.76
CA THR A 595 -14.49 -13.52 6.47
C THR A 595 -14.26 -14.97 6.87
N HIS A 596 -15.30 -15.72 7.25
CA HIS A 596 -15.17 -17.14 7.58
C HIS A 596 -14.78 -18.01 6.38
N LYS A 597 -15.26 -17.67 5.17
CA LYS A 597 -14.88 -18.38 3.92
C LYS A 597 -13.43 -18.06 3.55
N GLN A 598 -13.02 -16.80 3.72
CA GLN A 598 -11.64 -16.37 3.54
C GLN A 598 -10.70 -17.12 4.50
N ALA A 599 -11.04 -17.18 5.79
CA ALA A 599 -10.25 -17.87 6.79
C ALA A 599 -10.17 -19.38 6.53
N ALA A 600 -11.29 -20.03 6.19
CA ALA A 600 -11.32 -21.45 5.83
C ALA A 600 -10.45 -21.76 4.61
N HIS A 601 -10.44 -20.87 3.62
CA HIS A 601 -9.57 -21.00 2.47
C HIS A 601 -8.09 -20.78 2.81
N GLY A 602 -7.77 -19.77 3.64
CA GLY A 602 -6.42 -19.56 4.16
C GLY A 602 -5.87 -20.79 4.88
N LEU A 603 -6.68 -21.45 5.71
CA LEU A 603 -6.30 -22.69 6.38
C LEU A 603 -6.07 -23.86 5.40
N LYS A 604 -6.89 -23.96 4.33
CA LYS A 604 -6.68 -24.97 3.26
C LYS A 604 -5.38 -24.75 2.47
N GLN A 605 -4.82 -23.54 2.49
CA GLN A 605 -3.53 -23.25 1.85
C GLN A 605 -2.31 -23.71 2.65
N ILE A 606 -2.45 -23.97 3.95
CA ILE A 606 -1.34 -24.43 4.80
C ILE A 606 -0.68 -25.70 4.23
N PRO A 607 -1.41 -26.81 3.97
CA PRO A 607 -0.80 -28.00 3.38
C PRO A 607 -0.22 -27.76 1.98
N PHE A 608 -0.73 -26.77 1.24
CA PHE A 608 -0.16 -26.36 -0.05
C PHE A 608 1.21 -25.72 0.10
N PHE A 609 1.41 -24.80 1.06
CA PHE A 609 2.72 -24.18 1.29
C PHE A 609 3.77 -25.23 1.69
N PHE A 610 3.40 -26.19 2.56
CA PHE A 610 4.26 -27.32 2.92
C PHE A 610 4.54 -28.23 1.70
N ASN A 611 3.52 -28.63 0.94
CA ASN A 611 3.71 -29.51 -0.21
C ASN A 611 4.52 -28.87 -1.34
N LYS A 612 4.35 -27.57 -1.59
CA LYS A 612 5.02 -26.86 -2.68
C LYS A 612 6.43 -26.40 -2.32
N TYR A 613 6.63 -25.77 -1.15
CA TYR A 613 7.93 -25.20 -0.79
C TYR A 613 8.81 -26.17 0.01
N LEU A 614 8.24 -26.99 0.89
CA LEU A 614 9.01 -27.97 1.67
C LEU A 614 9.18 -29.30 0.92
N PHE A 615 8.12 -29.82 0.30
CA PHE A 615 8.16 -31.11 -0.43
C PHE A 615 8.37 -30.99 -1.95
N ARG A 616 8.50 -29.77 -2.50
CA ARG A 616 8.72 -29.49 -3.93
C ARG A 616 7.73 -30.21 -4.88
N ARG A 617 6.49 -30.44 -4.44
CA ARG A 617 5.43 -31.05 -5.26
C ARG A 617 4.68 -29.98 -6.05
N ASP A 618 4.37 -30.26 -7.30
CA ASP A 618 3.60 -29.36 -8.15
C ASP A 618 2.10 -29.48 -7.83
N VAL A 619 1.66 -28.68 -6.86
CA VAL A 619 0.27 -28.58 -6.45
C VAL A 619 -0.27 -27.24 -6.97
N LYS A 620 -1.48 -27.24 -7.53
CA LYS A 620 -2.22 -26.02 -7.91
C LYS A 620 -3.18 -25.66 -6.78
N LEU A 621 -3.27 -24.38 -6.47
CA LEU A 621 -4.20 -23.87 -5.47
C LEU A 621 -5.44 -23.36 -6.20
N ASP A 622 -6.61 -23.89 -5.87
CA ASP A 622 -7.87 -23.39 -6.42
C ASP A 622 -8.08 -21.94 -5.96
N PRO A 623 -8.38 -20.98 -6.84
CA PRO A 623 -8.63 -19.60 -6.43
C PRO A 623 -9.95 -19.49 -5.66
N LEU A 624 -10.00 -18.60 -4.66
CA LEU A 624 -11.22 -18.34 -3.87
C LEU A 624 -12.38 -17.81 -4.73
N ILE A 625 -12.05 -17.08 -5.78
CA ILE A 625 -12.94 -16.65 -6.85
C ILE A 625 -12.19 -16.91 -8.15
N ASP A 626 -12.74 -17.76 -9.01
CA ASP A 626 -12.19 -18.01 -10.34
C ASP A 626 -12.67 -16.92 -11.31
N PHE A 627 -11.92 -15.83 -11.36
CA PHE A 627 -12.19 -14.73 -12.27
C PHE A 627 -11.90 -15.10 -13.74
N ASP A 628 -11.06 -16.11 -14.02
CA ASP A 628 -10.82 -16.56 -15.38
C ASP A 628 -12.01 -17.37 -15.90
N ALA A 629 -12.66 -18.15 -15.04
CA ALA A 629 -13.96 -18.75 -15.33
C ALA A 629 -15.06 -17.69 -15.46
N ALA A 630 -15.07 -16.66 -14.59
CA ALA A 630 -16.03 -15.55 -14.70
C ALA A 630 -15.84 -14.76 -16.00
N HIS A 631 -14.59 -14.48 -16.41
CA HIS A 631 -14.29 -13.80 -17.67
C HIS A 631 -14.55 -14.68 -18.90
N LYS A 632 -14.39 -16.01 -18.80
CA LYS A 632 -14.79 -16.95 -19.86
C LYS A 632 -16.31 -17.10 -19.97
N GLU A 633 -17.02 -17.11 -18.85
CA GLU A 633 -18.48 -16.98 -18.83
C GLU A 633 -18.90 -15.64 -19.42
N GLU A 634 -18.21 -14.53 -19.10
CA GLU A 634 -18.44 -13.22 -19.71
C GLU A 634 -18.19 -13.21 -21.21
N ALA A 635 -17.12 -13.84 -21.70
CA ALA A 635 -16.83 -13.95 -23.12
C ALA A 635 -17.88 -14.83 -23.85
N ASN A 636 -18.40 -15.87 -23.19
CA ASN A 636 -19.50 -16.68 -23.71
C ASN A 636 -20.84 -15.93 -23.69
N LEU A 637 -21.07 -15.07 -22.69
CA LEU A 637 -22.22 -14.15 -22.65
C LEU A 637 -22.11 -13.11 -23.77
N ASP A 638 -20.92 -12.55 -24.01
CA ASP A 638 -20.67 -11.62 -25.13
C ASP A 638 -20.92 -12.30 -26.50
N ALA A 639 -20.65 -13.60 -26.63
CA ALA A 639 -20.98 -14.38 -27.83
C ALA A 639 -22.49 -14.72 -27.96
N MET A 640 -23.24 -14.74 -26.85
CA MET A 640 -24.68 -15.03 -26.84
C MET A 640 -25.56 -13.79 -26.98
N PHE A 641 -25.06 -12.61 -26.59
CA PHE A 641 -25.79 -11.34 -26.59
C PHE A 641 -25.20 -10.29 -27.54
N GLY A 642 -24.24 -10.69 -28.38
CA GLY A 642 -23.48 -9.82 -29.29
C GLY A 642 -24.16 -9.43 -30.60
N ASP A 643 -25.50 -9.56 -30.70
CA ASP A 643 -26.31 -9.05 -31.82
C ASP A 643 -27.33 -8.02 -31.34
#